data_AF-A0A938UZX3-F1
#
_entry.id   AF-A0A938UZX3-F1
#
_cell.length_a   1.000
_cell.length_b   1.000
_cell.length_c   1.000
_cell.angle_alpha   90.00
_cell.angle_beta   90.00
_cell.angle_gamma   90.00
#
_symmetry.space_group_name_H-M   'P 1'
#
loop_
_entity.id
_entity.type
_entity.pdbx_description
1 polymer ?
#
loop_
_entity_poly.entity_id
_entity_poly.type
_entity_poly.pdbx_seq_one_letter_code
_entity_poly.pdbx_strand_id
1 'polypeptide(L)'
;MAKEQYEGVVRLLVLLVLVGTWACGSSGNGGADAAHEVVQDTTDVTDLGQGDLKEVADAAGETLPQPVPDTEAAARAFKLYYRERVERAVVAYNRFMIFGDVTFGTNIGKAGVARTGNEWEVAAGPNDNNDIGVSARNTWQAYRQFRTRTLALATIRMFNGLAFYEAVSGHPGMTARNVYPGWTRVVDGVSGTVVRTREGKNVQSPMPFNPELEAEMLAVFYAGAKITYREDPSDVLLNYMPTNEVGPYSVTYSFNHLPDFLRVSDCCASMKRTPAPYAWEGGYWSNHNSRDNFPDVTSGYVAALEAMGDSDADPAVRAAAEQAWNAGRRVGDLIEENGGRIMTVDEFHDYETLVVSGGVRPDGETEAEDLGSLSDCQMVYLARALSSQGLGMPLPKLPAPGSVEKLLTIFDECKDHEPVQTCDTIGEAYCGKDWIDIGEIHLLGQPLLEVIKKLEKDDPGSAKTLIGSFQDDFGEKTLAVLDLVNYARITGDEALEAAARQALDEITQTMRMFGDLMYASTDPNGLAEKYYEAGLLAAAGGLDVPLEEMNGFARAEWHIAHLESLPDMPDTATAPLKTDEEILQIVQNELSGESGSVKQRYQDAYGETPPMRRAGQGYEARQFHNGELTEWAPVVTHHHQVVGGIKLLEALALCDTAPALLDCTWARLGCERPDLDGSGTVDDADQALFTKASGAHVETSCSDVNLWCGGADLDRTGRVDAADAAFMEAALGCRR
;
A
#
# COMPACT_ATOMS: atom_id res chain seq x y z
N MET A 1 -6.12 49.14 -13.04
CA MET A 1 -7.08 48.33 -13.81
C MET A 1 -6.61 46.89 -14.02
N ALA A 2 -5.46 46.59 -14.64
CA ALA A 2 -5.00 45.18 -14.81
C ALA A 2 -4.66 44.46 -13.49
N LYS A 3 -4.13 45.16 -12.46
CA LYS A 3 -3.78 44.57 -11.16
C LYS A 3 -5.01 44.23 -10.29
N GLU A 4 -6.05 45.05 -10.30
CA GLU A 4 -7.30 44.79 -9.54
C GLU A 4 -8.17 43.71 -10.19
N GLN A 5 -8.17 43.58 -11.52
CA GLN A 5 -8.80 42.44 -12.19
C GLN A 5 -8.02 41.14 -11.90
N TYR A 6 -6.69 41.20 -11.81
CA TYR A 6 -5.85 40.05 -11.48
C TYR A 6 -6.01 39.61 -10.01
N GLU A 7 -6.00 40.55 -9.05
CA GLU A 7 -6.29 40.25 -7.63
C GLU A 7 -7.72 39.76 -7.41
N GLY A 8 -8.68 40.24 -8.21
CA GLY A 8 -10.07 39.75 -8.21
C GLY A 8 -10.20 38.32 -8.73
N VAL A 9 -9.47 37.96 -9.79
CA VAL A 9 -9.43 36.61 -10.37
C VAL A 9 -8.68 35.64 -9.46
N VAL A 10 -7.56 36.05 -8.87
CA VAL A 10 -6.82 35.24 -7.88
C VAL A 10 -7.68 34.98 -6.63
N ARG A 11 -8.42 35.99 -6.13
CA ARG A 11 -9.36 35.78 -5.02
C ARG A 11 -10.54 34.89 -5.41
N LEU A 12 -11.05 34.99 -6.64
CA LEU A 12 -12.13 34.13 -7.14
C LEU A 12 -11.65 32.70 -7.36
N LEU A 13 -10.43 32.49 -7.86
CA LEU A 13 -9.78 31.19 -8.02
C LEU A 13 -9.45 30.56 -6.67
N VAL A 14 -8.93 31.34 -5.71
CA VAL A 14 -8.75 30.88 -4.33
C VAL A 14 -10.11 30.53 -3.70
N LEU A 15 -11.18 31.31 -3.95
CA LEU A 15 -12.53 30.97 -3.47
C LEU A 15 -13.10 29.71 -4.15
N LEU A 16 -12.85 29.50 -5.44
CA LEU A 16 -13.36 28.36 -6.21
C LEU A 16 -12.55 27.08 -5.93
N VAL A 17 -11.23 27.19 -5.76
CA VAL A 17 -10.38 26.12 -5.22
C VAL A 17 -10.77 25.81 -3.78
N LEU A 18 -11.11 26.81 -2.95
CA LEU A 18 -11.68 26.58 -1.62
C LEU A 18 -13.09 25.96 -1.65
N VAL A 19 -13.79 25.94 -2.79
CA VAL A 19 -15.08 25.25 -2.95
C VAL A 19 -14.89 23.85 -3.55
N GLY A 20 -13.88 23.65 -4.41
CA GLY A 20 -13.47 22.34 -4.94
C GLY A 20 -12.64 21.48 -3.99
N THR A 21 -11.84 22.09 -3.11
CA THR A 21 -11.10 21.40 -2.02
C THR A 21 -12.01 20.92 -0.89
N TRP A 22 -13.29 21.28 -0.91
CA TRP A 22 -14.31 20.66 -0.05
C TRP A 22 -14.84 19.32 -0.61
N ALA A 23 -14.43 18.94 -1.84
CA ALA A 23 -14.92 17.73 -2.51
C ALA A 23 -13.95 16.54 -2.49
N CYS A 24 -12.69 16.70 -2.08
CA CYS A 24 -11.76 15.58 -1.88
C CYS A 24 -10.90 15.85 -0.64
N GLY A 25 -11.18 15.13 0.45
CA GLY A 25 -10.37 15.16 1.66
C GLY A 25 -9.21 14.17 1.58
N SER A 26 -8.10 14.54 0.95
CA SER A 26 -6.81 13.91 1.20
C SER A 26 -6.13 14.66 2.37
N SER A 27 -6.40 14.25 3.61
CA SER A 27 -5.59 14.69 4.76
C SER A 27 -4.26 13.91 4.78
N GLY A 28 -3.47 14.07 3.71
CA GLY A 28 -2.09 13.61 3.63
C GLY A 28 -1.18 14.50 4.45
N ASN A 29 -1.27 14.42 5.78
CA ASN A 29 -0.34 15.14 6.64
C ASN A 29 0.95 14.32 6.78
N GLY A 30 2.00 14.78 6.12
CA GLY A 30 3.35 14.23 6.20
C GLY A 30 3.84 14.17 7.64
N GLY A 31 4.12 12.96 8.11
CA GLY A 31 4.74 12.68 9.40
C GLY A 31 6.08 11.98 9.20
N ALA A 32 7.07 12.70 8.67
CA ALA A 32 8.46 12.24 8.61
C ALA A 32 9.36 13.28 9.26
N ASP A 33 9.36 13.32 10.59
CA ASP A 33 10.40 13.98 11.38
C ASP A 33 10.87 12.99 12.46
N ALA A 34 11.87 12.18 12.12
CA ALA A 34 12.62 11.38 13.09
C ALA A 34 14.08 11.85 13.08
N ALA A 35 14.47 12.46 14.21
CA ALA A 35 15.76 13.08 14.42
C ALA A 35 16.94 12.09 14.32
N HIS A 36 18.00 12.53 13.64
CA HIS A 36 19.33 11.94 13.64
C HIS A 36 19.97 11.97 15.03
N GLU A 37 20.40 10.83 15.57
CA GLU A 37 21.51 10.82 16.54
C GLU A 37 22.34 9.53 16.48
N VAL A 38 23.65 9.71 16.63
CA VAL A 38 24.74 8.76 16.41
C VAL A 38 24.90 7.83 17.62
N VAL A 39 25.03 6.51 17.40
CA VAL A 39 25.38 5.55 18.44
C VAL A 39 26.72 4.88 18.10
N GLN A 40 27.66 4.97 19.03
CA GLN A 40 28.97 4.33 19.00
C GLN A 40 28.94 2.94 19.65
N ASP A 41 29.54 2.00 18.92
CA ASP A 41 30.37 0.85 19.32
C ASP A 41 30.44 0.43 20.80
N THR A 42 30.07 -0.83 21.09
CA THR A 42 30.77 -1.69 22.06
C THR A 42 30.65 -3.17 21.70
N THR A 43 31.79 -3.84 21.81
CA THR A 43 32.18 -5.23 21.50
C THR A 43 31.73 -6.32 22.47
N ASP A 44 31.78 -7.56 21.94
CA ASP A 44 32.02 -8.88 22.55
C ASP A 44 30.92 -9.57 23.39
N VAL A 45 30.55 -10.80 22.99
CA VAL A 45 30.84 -12.06 23.72
C VAL A 45 30.29 -13.29 22.94
N THR A 46 31.22 -14.01 22.30
CA THR A 46 31.47 -15.47 22.21
C THR A 46 30.35 -16.53 22.09
N ASP A 47 30.52 -17.35 21.04
CA ASP A 47 30.69 -18.82 21.04
C ASP A 47 29.48 -19.71 21.35
N LEU A 48 28.85 -20.23 20.29
CA LEU A 48 28.26 -21.58 20.27
C LEU A 48 28.32 -22.21 18.86
N GLY A 49 29.30 -23.09 18.66
CA GLY A 49 29.03 -24.47 18.22
C GLY A 49 28.82 -24.75 16.73
N GLN A 50 29.93 -24.87 16.00
CA GLN A 50 30.02 -25.61 14.73
C GLN A 50 29.59 -27.07 14.91
N GLY A 51 28.58 -27.51 14.15
CA GLY A 51 28.20 -28.91 14.06
C GLY A 51 27.10 -29.16 13.03
N ASP A 52 27.51 -29.68 11.86
CA ASP A 52 26.70 -30.40 10.87
C ASP A 52 25.65 -29.63 10.04
N LEU A 53 26.10 -28.99 8.95
CA LEU A 53 25.28 -28.64 7.78
C LEU A 53 25.97 -29.07 6.47
N LYS A 54 26.25 -30.37 6.33
CA LYS A 54 26.84 -30.94 5.10
C LYS A 54 25.86 -31.66 4.17
N GLU A 55 24.55 -31.50 4.36
CA GLU A 55 23.54 -32.17 3.52
C GLU A 55 22.33 -31.29 3.21
N VAL A 56 22.52 -30.18 2.47
CA VAL A 56 21.46 -29.58 1.62
C VAL A 56 22.10 -28.86 0.42
N ALA A 57 22.85 -29.57 -0.44
CA ALA A 57 23.47 -28.96 -1.63
C ALA A 57 22.85 -29.38 -2.98
N ASP A 58 21.86 -30.28 -3.00
CA ASP A 58 21.39 -30.90 -4.25
C ASP A 58 19.87 -30.79 -4.49
N ALA A 59 19.29 -29.59 -4.36
CA ALA A 59 17.87 -29.39 -4.69
C ALA A 59 17.60 -28.09 -5.46
N ALA A 60 18.09 -28.01 -6.69
CA ALA A 60 17.38 -27.54 -7.90
C ALA A 60 18.43 -27.25 -8.99
N GLY A 61 18.18 -27.72 -10.21
CA GLY A 61 19.00 -27.37 -11.36
C GLY A 61 18.84 -25.89 -11.70
N GLU A 62 19.55 -25.02 -10.97
CA GLU A 62 19.72 -23.61 -11.34
C GLU A 62 20.44 -23.57 -12.69
N THR A 63 19.70 -23.43 -13.78
CA THR A 63 20.21 -22.83 -15.01
C THR A 63 20.62 -21.42 -14.66
N LEU A 64 21.92 -21.22 -14.38
CA LEU A 64 22.42 -19.90 -14.05
C LEU A 64 22.33 -19.01 -15.29
N PRO A 65 21.80 -17.78 -15.13
CA PRO A 65 21.71 -16.87 -16.26
C PRO A 65 23.08 -16.64 -16.88
N GLN A 66 23.07 -16.39 -18.18
CA GLN A 66 24.19 -15.81 -18.94
C GLN A 66 24.81 -14.63 -18.18
N PRO A 67 26.09 -14.28 -18.42
CA PRO A 67 26.80 -13.24 -17.67
C PRO A 67 25.96 -11.99 -17.43
N VAL A 68 26.02 -11.45 -16.22
CA VAL A 68 25.26 -10.25 -15.81
C VAL A 68 25.51 -9.11 -16.81
N PRO A 69 24.46 -8.60 -17.48
CA PRO A 69 24.63 -7.56 -18.51
C PRO A 69 25.16 -6.23 -17.95
N ASP A 70 24.71 -5.85 -16.75
CA ASP A 70 25.08 -4.63 -16.06
C ASP A 70 25.42 -4.92 -14.58
N THR A 71 26.71 -4.94 -14.27
CA THR A 71 27.20 -5.23 -12.91
C THR A 71 26.81 -4.17 -11.89
N GLU A 72 26.60 -2.92 -12.30
CA GLU A 72 26.17 -1.86 -11.39
C GLU A 72 24.69 -2.02 -11.02
N ALA A 73 23.84 -2.33 -12.01
CA ALA A 73 22.43 -2.64 -11.76
C ALA A 73 22.27 -3.88 -10.87
N ALA A 74 23.09 -4.91 -11.08
CA ALA A 74 23.09 -6.10 -10.24
C ALA A 74 23.59 -5.84 -8.81
N ALA A 75 24.63 -5.03 -8.64
CA ALA A 75 25.10 -4.61 -7.32
C ALA A 75 24.03 -3.82 -6.56
N ARG A 76 23.32 -2.89 -7.23
CA ARG A 76 22.21 -2.13 -6.65
C ARG A 76 21.08 -3.06 -6.18
N ALA A 77 20.64 -3.97 -7.04
CA ALA A 77 19.57 -4.91 -6.71
C ALA A 77 19.99 -5.89 -5.60
N PHE A 78 21.25 -6.35 -5.57
CA PHE A 78 21.73 -7.20 -4.48
C PHE A 78 21.62 -6.48 -3.13
N LYS A 79 22.14 -5.25 -3.02
CA LYS A 79 22.11 -4.48 -1.76
C LYS A 79 20.68 -4.27 -1.25
N LEU A 80 19.75 -3.98 -2.14
CA LEU A 80 18.34 -3.75 -1.77
C LEU A 80 17.59 -5.06 -1.46
N TYR A 81 17.79 -6.10 -2.27
CA TYR A 81 16.85 -7.22 -2.39
C TYR A 81 17.50 -8.60 -2.41
N TYR A 82 18.70 -8.80 -1.86
CA TYR A 82 19.22 -10.17 -1.72
C TYR A 82 18.20 -11.07 -1.00
N ARG A 83 18.08 -12.31 -1.47
CA ARG A 83 17.00 -13.26 -1.11
C ARG A 83 16.66 -13.26 0.38
N GLU A 84 17.65 -13.42 1.25
CA GLU A 84 17.45 -13.52 2.70
C GLU A 84 16.92 -12.20 3.31
N ARG A 85 17.29 -11.05 2.76
CA ARG A 85 16.75 -9.74 3.16
C ARG A 85 15.27 -9.62 2.83
N VAL A 86 14.89 -10.02 1.62
CA VAL A 86 13.49 -9.99 1.17
C VAL A 86 12.63 -10.88 2.05
N GLU A 87 13.12 -12.07 2.39
CA GLU A 87 12.41 -12.99 3.28
C GLU A 87 12.21 -12.40 4.69
N ARG A 88 13.24 -11.79 5.29
CA ARG A 88 13.10 -11.12 6.59
C ARG A 88 12.09 -9.98 6.55
N ALA A 89 12.15 -9.14 5.52
CA ALA A 89 11.21 -8.03 5.35
C ALA A 89 9.76 -8.53 5.21
N VAL A 90 9.53 -9.59 4.44
CA VAL A 90 8.20 -10.20 4.26
C VAL A 90 7.70 -10.87 5.54
N VAL A 91 8.56 -11.52 6.33
CA VAL A 91 8.19 -12.06 7.64
C VAL A 91 7.77 -10.94 8.59
N ALA A 92 8.56 -9.87 8.70
CA ALA A 92 8.22 -8.72 9.53
C ALA A 92 6.91 -8.05 9.08
N TYR A 93 6.72 -7.88 7.77
CA TYR A 93 5.50 -7.33 7.20
C TYR A 93 4.27 -8.18 7.55
N ASN A 94 4.38 -9.50 7.43
CA ASN A 94 3.31 -10.43 7.78
C ASN A 94 2.96 -10.41 9.27
N ARG A 95 3.94 -10.13 10.15
CA ARG A 95 3.71 -9.99 11.60
C ARG A 95 3.03 -8.68 11.96
N PHE A 96 3.45 -7.56 11.37
CA PHE A 96 3.11 -6.25 11.92
C PHE A 96 2.20 -5.40 11.05
N MET A 97 2.13 -5.68 9.74
CA MET A 97 1.36 -4.87 8.78
C MET A 97 0.17 -5.62 8.17
N ILE A 98 0.08 -6.94 8.36
CA ILE A 98 -0.99 -7.78 7.81
C ILE A 98 -1.94 -8.29 8.90
N PHE A 99 -3.21 -7.92 8.76
CA PHE A 99 -4.36 -8.25 9.63
C PHE A 99 -5.26 -9.30 8.98
N GLY A 100 -6.28 -9.81 9.67
CA GLY A 100 -7.17 -10.88 9.20
C GLY A 100 -6.96 -12.18 9.95
N ASP A 101 -6.34 -13.18 9.30
CA ASP A 101 -6.08 -14.47 9.93
C ASP A 101 -4.69 -15.02 9.52
N VAL A 102 -4.40 -16.28 9.88
CA VAL A 102 -3.12 -16.93 9.59
C VAL A 102 -3.01 -17.20 8.09
N THR A 103 -4.07 -17.74 7.47
CA THR A 103 -4.03 -18.17 6.06
C THR A 103 -4.59 -17.15 5.07
N PHE A 104 -5.15 -16.04 5.54
CA PHE A 104 -5.53 -14.90 4.72
C PHE A 104 -5.16 -13.61 5.44
N GLY A 105 -4.83 -12.56 4.69
CA GLY A 105 -4.37 -11.33 5.31
C GLY A 105 -4.65 -10.08 4.50
N THR A 106 -5.05 -9.01 5.17
CA THR A 106 -5.31 -7.68 4.62
C THR A 106 -4.30 -6.67 5.16
N ASN A 107 -4.06 -5.60 4.42
CA ASN A 107 -3.21 -4.50 4.86
C ASN A 107 -4.11 -3.31 5.19
N ILE A 108 -3.80 -2.57 6.25
CA ILE A 108 -4.61 -1.43 6.71
C ILE A 108 -3.73 -0.14 6.77
N GLY A 109 -2.55 -0.18 6.17
CA GLY A 109 -1.64 0.96 5.98
C GLY A 109 -0.90 1.41 7.25
N LYS A 110 -1.42 1.06 8.43
CA LYS A 110 -0.88 1.46 9.74
C LYS A 110 -1.21 0.45 10.82
N ALA A 111 -0.29 0.32 11.77
CA ALA A 111 -0.41 -0.55 12.94
C ALA A 111 0.10 0.17 14.20
N GLY A 112 -0.56 -0.08 15.33
CA GLY A 112 0.06 0.09 16.64
C GLY A 112 0.75 -1.20 17.04
N VAL A 113 2.04 -1.14 17.36
CA VAL A 113 2.83 -2.29 17.80
C VAL A 113 3.35 -2.08 19.21
N ALA A 114 3.06 -3.02 20.11
CA ALA A 114 3.62 -3.06 21.46
C ALA A 114 4.36 -4.37 21.70
N ARG A 115 5.41 -4.31 22.52
CA ARG A 115 6.28 -5.44 22.84
C ARG A 115 6.48 -5.55 24.35
N THR A 116 6.42 -6.79 24.85
CA THR A 116 6.87 -7.15 26.21
C THR A 116 7.57 -8.52 26.15
N GLY A 117 8.90 -8.51 26.15
CA GLY A 117 9.73 -9.70 25.98
C GLY A 117 9.52 -10.35 24.61
N ASN A 118 8.89 -11.53 24.59
CA ASN A 118 8.51 -12.26 23.38
C ASN A 118 7.00 -12.19 23.06
N GLU A 119 6.24 -11.43 23.85
CA GLU A 119 4.83 -11.16 23.61
C GLU A 119 4.67 -9.83 22.87
N TRP A 120 3.77 -9.84 21.89
CA TRP A 120 3.47 -8.70 21.03
C TRP A 120 1.98 -8.43 21.01
N GLU A 121 1.63 -7.17 20.90
CA GLU A 121 0.28 -6.71 20.67
C GLU A 121 0.27 -5.83 19.41
N VAL A 122 -0.61 -6.14 18.48
CA VAL A 122 -0.74 -5.46 17.19
C VAL A 122 -2.18 -5.01 17.03
N ALA A 123 -2.38 -3.69 16.96
CA ALA A 123 -3.68 -3.07 16.75
C ALA A 123 -3.72 -2.45 15.35
N ALA A 124 -4.75 -2.77 14.57
CA ALA A 124 -4.97 -2.08 13.31
C ALA A 124 -5.26 -0.60 13.59
N GLY A 125 -4.54 0.31 12.94
CA GLY A 125 -4.97 1.70 12.89
C GLY A 125 -5.86 1.84 11.66
N PRO A 126 -7.16 2.15 11.78
CA PRO A 126 -7.99 2.44 10.61
C PRO A 126 -7.52 3.75 9.98
N ASN A 127 -6.53 3.64 9.11
CA ASN A 127 -6.26 4.68 8.13
C ASN A 127 -7.28 4.57 7.01
N ASP A 128 -7.48 5.69 6.33
CA ASP A 128 -8.44 5.79 5.26
C ASP A 128 -8.04 4.88 4.08
N ASN A 129 -6.76 4.77 3.73
CA ASN A 129 -6.29 3.94 2.61
C ASN A 129 -5.65 2.61 3.03
N ASN A 130 -5.99 1.55 2.29
CA ASN A 130 -5.28 0.28 2.32
C ASN A 130 -4.36 0.17 1.09
N ASP A 131 -3.28 -0.62 1.20
CA ASP A 131 -2.37 -0.91 0.08
C ASP A 131 -2.31 -2.42 -0.18
N ILE A 132 -3.43 -3.15 -0.02
CA ILE A 132 -3.38 -4.62 -0.10
C ILE A 132 -3.03 -5.10 -1.50
N GLY A 133 -3.55 -4.46 -2.54
CA GLY A 133 -3.37 -4.98 -3.89
C GLY A 133 -1.98 -4.69 -4.44
N VAL A 134 -1.41 -3.50 -4.21
CA VAL A 134 0.01 -3.24 -4.49
C VAL A 134 0.92 -4.16 -3.66
N SER A 135 0.60 -4.41 -2.38
CA SER A 135 1.39 -5.34 -1.55
C SER A 135 1.34 -6.78 -2.07
N ALA A 136 0.16 -7.24 -2.50
CA ALA A 136 -0.03 -8.56 -3.11
C ALA A 136 0.76 -8.68 -4.43
N ARG A 137 0.68 -7.65 -5.28
CA ARG A 137 1.46 -7.57 -6.52
C ARG A 137 2.96 -7.64 -6.24
N ASN A 138 3.48 -6.84 -5.33
CA ASN A 138 4.91 -6.78 -5.05
C ASN A 138 5.41 -8.10 -4.42
N THR A 139 4.60 -8.74 -3.57
CA THR A 139 4.93 -10.05 -2.99
C THR A 139 4.90 -11.15 -4.04
N TRP A 140 3.96 -11.09 -4.99
CA TRP A 140 3.95 -11.98 -6.16
C TRP A 140 5.20 -11.79 -7.02
N GLN A 141 5.60 -10.55 -7.34
CA GLN A 141 6.84 -10.30 -8.08
C GLN A 141 8.07 -10.81 -7.32
N ALA A 142 8.10 -10.67 -5.98
CA ALA A 142 9.15 -11.28 -5.17
C ALA A 142 9.18 -12.81 -5.30
N TYR A 143 8.03 -13.47 -5.18
CA TYR A 143 7.96 -14.90 -5.35
C TYR A 143 8.41 -15.34 -6.76
N ARG A 144 8.05 -14.60 -7.82
CA ARG A 144 8.54 -14.87 -9.19
C ARG A 144 10.06 -14.82 -9.30
N GLN A 145 10.69 -13.84 -8.67
CA GLN A 145 12.15 -13.67 -8.69
C GLN A 145 12.87 -14.78 -7.93
N PHE A 146 12.46 -15.01 -6.68
CA PHE A 146 13.26 -15.81 -5.74
C PHE A 146 12.76 -17.25 -5.56
N ARG A 147 11.48 -17.51 -5.87
CA ARG A 147 10.83 -18.85 -5.80
C ARG A 147 10.98 -19.58 -4.46
N THR A 148 11.11 -18.84 -3.36
CA THR A 148 11.23 -19.45 -2.04
C THR A 148 9.88 -19.79 -1.41
N ARG A 149 9.88 -20.74 -0.47
CA ARG A 149 8.65 -21.15 0.22
C ARG A 149 8.07 -20.05 1.09
N THR A 150 8.92 -19.26 1.77
CA THR A 150 8.50 -18.09 2.56
C THR A 150 7.66 -17.12 1.74
N LEU A 151 8.13 -16.80 0.52
CA LEU A 151 7.42 -15.91 -0.38
C LEU A 151 6.15 -16.54 -0.94
N ALA A 152 6.16 -17.84 -1.26
CA ALA A 152 4.95 -18.56 -1.66
C ALA A 152 3.84 -18.46 -0.59
N LEU A 153 4.18 -18.66 0.69
CA LEU A 153 3.23 -18.56 1.80
C LEU A 153 2.69 -17.13 1.95
N ALA A 154 3.54 -16.11 1.76
CA ALA A 154 3.12 -14.71 1.85
C ALA A 154 2.16 -14.36 0.70
N THR A 155 2.48 -14.79 -0.52
CA THR A 155 1.60 -14.63 -1.69
C THR A 155 0.25 -15.31 -1.47
N ILE A 156 0.23 -16.55 -0.97
CA ILE A 156 -1.01 -17.27 -0.64
C ILE A 156 -1.86 -16.46 0.35
N ARG A 157 -1.24 -15.96 1.43
CA ARG A 157 -1.94 -15.21 2.46
C ARG A 157 -2.55 -13.91 1.92
N MET A 158 -1.83 -13.16 1.09
CA MET A 158 -2.33 -11.92 0.50
C MET A 158 -3.41 -12.15 -0.56
N PHE A 159 -3.27 -13.16 -1.42
CA PHE A 159 -4.33 -13.51 -2.39
C PHE A 159 -5.61 -13.99 -1.70
N ASN A 160 -5.50 -14.82 -0.67
CA ASN A 160 -6.67 -15.17 0.14
C ASN A 160 -7.27 -13.94 0.84
N GLY A 161 -6.45 -12.95 1.18
CA GLY A 161 -6.88 -11.65 1.69
C GLY A 161 -7.72 -10.85 0.68
N LEU A 162 -7.28 -10.78 -0.57
CA LEU A 162 -8.06 -10.17 -1.66
C LEU A 162 -9.41 -10.88 -1.86
N ALA A 163 -9.45 -12.21 -1.78
CA ALA A 163 -10.72 -12.94 -1.81
C ALA A 163 -11.62 -12.60 -0.61
N PHE A 164 -11.04 -12.41 0.58
CA PHE A 164 -11.76 -11.98 1.78
C PHE A 164 -12.36 -10.58 1.65
N TYR A 165 -11.68 -9.65 0.96
CA TYR A 165 -12.19 -8.28 0.71
C TYR A 165 -13.56 -8.25 0.05
N GLU A 166 -13.83 -9.18 -0.88
CA GLU A 166 -15.14 -9.33 -1.51
C GLU A 166 -16.09 -10.17 -0.66
N ALA A 167 -15.60 -11.28 -0.10
CA ALA A 167 -16.44 -12.25 0.58
C ALA A 167 -17.00 -11.78 1.93
N VAL A 168 -16.33 -10.86 2.63
CA VAL A 168 -16.71 -10.45 4.00
C VAL A 168 -18.13 -9.92 4.09
N SER A 169 -18.59 -9.23 3.06
CA SER A 169 -19.91 -8.63 3.03
C SER A 169 -21.02 -9.64 2.74
N GLY A 170 -20.68 -10.73 2.03
CA GLY A 170 -21.63 -11.70 1.52
C GLY A 170 -22.33 -11.30 0.21
N HIS A 171 -22.12 -10.09 -0.31
CA HIS A 171 -22.64 -9.68 -1.63
C HIS A 171 -21.57 -9.91 -2.72
N PRO A 172 -21.84 -10.78 -3.71
CA PRO A 172 -20.88 -11.06 -4.75
C PRO A 172 -20.49 -9.79 -5.53
N GLY A 173 -19.19 -9.59 -5.72
CA GLY A 173 -18.61 -8.43 -6.43
C GLY A 173 -18.53 -7.14 -5.64
N MET A 174 -19.12 -7.07 -4.44
CA MET A 174 -18.98 -5.89 -3.59
C MET A 174 -17.60 -5.88 -2.93
N THR A 175 -16.91 -4.74 -2.97
CA THR A 175 -15.61 -4.54 -2.31
C THR A 175 -15.68 -3.39 -1.33
N ALA A 176 -14.71 -3.35 -0.42
CA ALA A 176 -14.62 -2.35 0.64
C ALA A 176 -13.21 -1.74 0.67
N ARG A 177 -13.11 -0.57 1.31
CA ARG A 177 -11.85 0.11 1.59
C ARG A 177 -11.09 -0.49 2.77
N ASN A 178 -11.79 -1.06 3.75
CA ASN A 178 -11.15 -1.85 4.80
C ASN A 178 -12.06 -2.97 5.23
N VAL A 179 -11.48 -4.10 5.62
CA VAL A 179 -12.20 -5.29 6.04
C VAL A 179 -11.54 -5.93 7.26
N TYR A 180 -12.36 -6.44 8.16
CA TYR A 180 -11.94 -7.10 9.38
C TYR A 180 -12.80 -8.33 9.64
N PRO A 181 -12.23 -9.43 10.15
CA PRO A 181 -13.02 -10.59 10.55
C PRO A 181 -13.86 -10.35 11.82
N GLY A 182 -13.58 -9.26 12.56
CA GLY A 182 -14.35 -8.88 13.74
C GLY A 182 -14.05 -9.75 14.97
N TRP A 183 -12.80 -10.15 15.16
CA TRP A 183 -12.34 -10.90 16.34
C TRP A 183 -10.97 -10.43 16.80
N THR A 184 -10.64 -10.69 18.06
CA THR A 184 -9.25 -10.68 18.53
C THR A 184 -8.63 -12.05 18.29
N ARG A 185 -7.40 -12.08 17.79
CA ARG A 185 -6.69 -13.32 17.48
C ARG A 185 -5.37 -13.37 18.22
N VAL A 186 -5.11 -14.46 18.92
CA VAL A 186 -3.81 -14.74 19.54
C VAL A 186 -3.15 -15.85 18.73
N VAL A 187 -1.99 -15.53 18.17
CA VAL A 187 -1.12 -16.47 17.47
C VAL A 187 0.06 -16.76 18.37
N ASP A 188 0.14 -17.97 18.92
CA ASP A 188 1.27 -18.42 19.72
C ASP A 188 2.15 -19.33 18.86
N GLY A 189 3.18 -18.73 18.24
CA GLY A 189 4.14 -19.46 17.41
C GLY A 189 5.15 -20.27 18.21
N VAL A 190 5.16 -20.20 19.55
CA VAL A 190 5.96 -21.09 20.41
C VAL A 190 5.21 -22.40 20.63
N SER A 191 3.90 -22.33 20.89
CA SER A 191 3.06 -23.53 21.05
C SER A 191 2.44 -24.04 19.74
N GLY A 192 2.52 -23.26 18.66
CA GLY A 192 1.89 -23.57 17.38
C GLY A 192 0.37 -23.52 17.44
N THR A 193 -0.20 -22.59 18.21
CA THR A 193 -1.67 -22.49 18.42
C THR A 193 -2.23 -21.14 18.00
N VAL A 194 -3.51 -21.15 17.61
CA VAL A 194 -4.27 -19.95 17.25
C VAL A 194 -5.58 -19.95 18.01
N VAL A 195 -5.86 -18.86 18.71
CA VAL A 195 -7.13 -18.65 19.43
C VAL A 195 -7.81 -17.40 18.88
N ARG A 196 -9.10 -17.51 18.56
CA ARG A 196 -9.93 -16.41 18.04
C ARG A 196 -11.05 -16.15 19.01
N THR A 197 -11.19 -14.91 19.46
CA THR A 197 -12.20 -14.51 20.43
C THR A 197 -12.97 -13.29 19.97
N ARG A 198 -14.29 -13.31 20.15
CA ARG A 198 -15.19 -12.16 19.97
C ARG A 198 -15.97 -11.99 21.26
N GLU A 199 -15.97 -10.80 21.85
CA GLU A 199 -16.61 -10.53 23.15
C GLU A 199 -16.19 -11.54 24.25
N GLY A 200 -14.91 -11.93 24.25
CA GLY A 200 -14.35 -12.91 25.20
C GLY A 200 -14.78 -14.36 24.99
N LYS A 201 -15.53 -14.68 23.92
CA LYS A 201 -15.94 -16.05 23.58
C LYS A 201 -15.16 -16.56 22.38
N ASN A 202 -14.79 -17.84 22.41
CA ASN A 202 -14.15 -18.48 21.27
C ASN A 202 -15.08 -18.47 20.06
N VAL A 203 -14.55 -18.05 18.91
CA VAL A 203 -15.21 -18.11 17.62
C VAL A 203 -14.40 -18.96 16.65
N GLN A 204 -15.05 -19.49 15.63
CA GLN A 204 -14.39 -20.20 14.54
C GLN A 204 -14.48 -19.35 13.28
N SER A 205 -13.46 -19.43 12.44
CA SER A 205 -13.57 -18.89 11.09
C SER A 205 -14.68 -19.64 10.33
N PRO A 206 -15.53 -18.93 9.58
CA PRO A 206 -16.53 -19.58 8.74
C PRO A 206 -15.89 -20.32 7.55
N MET A 207 -14.67 -19.94 7.19
CA MET A 207 -13.89 -20.59 6.13
C MET A 207 -12.98 -21.64 6.76
N PRO A 208 -13.07 -22.92 6.36
CA PRO A 208 -12.19 -23.95 6.87
C PRO A 208 -10.75 -23.69 6.41
N PHE A 209 -9.81 -23.69 7.36
CA PHE A 209 -8.39 -23.58 7.05
C PHE A 209 -7.80 -24.96 6.76
N ASN A 210 -6.87 -25.03 5.81
CA ASN A 210 -6.02 -26.20 5.65
C ASN A 210 -5.06 -26.26 6.86
N PRO A 211 -5.15 -27.28 7.74
CA PRO A 211 -4.33 -27.34 8.95
C PRO A 211 -2.82 -27.45 8.68
N GLU A 212 -2.43 -28.09 7.57
CA GLU A 212 -1.02 -28.21 7.18
C GLU A 212 -0.45 -26.85 6.77
N LEU A 213 -1.23 -26.08 5.99
CA LEU A 213 -0.86 -24.73 5.60
C LEU A 213 -0.82 -23.78 6.80
N GLU A 214 -1.81 -23.86 7.70
CA GLU A 214 -1.82 -23.05 8.94
C GLU A 214 -0.58 -23.36 9.79
N ALA A 215 -0.25 -24.64 10.00
CA ALA A 215 0.95 -25.04 10.75
C ALA A 215 2.24 -24.53 10.13
N GLU A 216 2.36 -24.58 8.80
CA GLU A 216 3.53 -24.07 8.09
C GLU A 216 3.66 -22.54 8.21
N MET A 217 2.55 -21.80 8.05
CA MET A 217 2.54 -20.35 8.22
C MET A 217 2.88 -19.93 9.66
N LEU A 218 2.45 -20.69 10.67
CA LEU A 218 2.87 -20.51 12.06
C LEU A 218 4.38 -20.65 12.23
N ALA A 219 4.96 -21.71 11.65
CA ALA A 219 6.39 -21.98 11.73
C ALA A 219 7.23 -20.92 10.99
N VAL A 220 6.74 -20.37 9.88
CA VAL A 220 7.49 -19.39 9.08
C VAL A 220 7.30 -17.97 9.60
N PHE A 221 6.05 -17.51 9.77
CA PHE A 221 5.78 -16.12 10.10
C PHE A 221 5.76 -15.83 11.58
N TYR A 222 5.51 -16.81 12.46
CA TYR A 222 5.24 -16.54 13.88
C TYR A 222 6.22 -17.22 14.83
N ALA A 223 7.21 -17.95 14.32
CA ALA A 223 8.20 -18.65 15.14
C ALA A 223 8.82 -17.75 16.22
N GLY A 224 8.83 -18.28 17.45
CA GLY A 224 9.44 -17.64 18.61
C GLY A 224 8.64 -16.49 19.23
N ALA A 225 7.50 -16.10 18.64
CA ALA A 225 6.69 -14.98 19.11
C ALA A 225 5.27 -15.42 19.47
N LYS A 226 4.69 -14.73 20.46
CA LYS A 226 3.25 -14.79 20.74
C LYS A 226 2.66 -13.43 20.45
N ILE A 227 1.76 -13.35 19.47
CA ILE A 227 1.24 -12.09 18.95
C ILE A 227 -0.28 -12.04 19.14
N THR A 228 -0.77 -10.97 19.76
CA THR A 228 -2.20 -10.67 19.89
C THR A 228 -2.58 -9.60 18.87
N TYR A 229 -3.46 -9.94 17.94
CA TYR A 229 -4.03 -9.05 16.94
C TYR A 229 -5.41 -8.55 17.39
N ARG A 230 -5.58 -7.23 17.50
CA ARG A 230 -6.87 -6.59 17.74
C ARG A 230 -7.54 -6.28 16.40
N GLU A 231 -8.40 -7.20 15.95
CA GLU A 231 -9.07 -7.13 14.64
C GLU A 231 -10.61 -7.08 14.80
N ASP A 232 -11.06 -6.72 16.00
CA ASP A 232 -12.45 -6.33 16.28
C ASP A 232 -12.50 -4.79 16.33
N PRO A 233 -13.07 -4.13 15.29
CA PRO A 233 -13.21 -2.67 15.29
C PRO A 233 -13.93 -2.12 16.52
N SER A 234 -14.82 -2.89 17.16
CA SER A 234 -15.48 -2.44 18.38
C SER A 234 -14.49 -2.29 19.55
N ASP A 235 -13.46 -3.12 19.61
CA ASP A 235 -12.35 -2.95 20.58
C ASP A 235 -11.40 -1.85 20.11
N VAL A 236 -10.94 -1.90 18.86
CA VAL A 236 -9.95 -0.95 18.34
C VAL A 236 -10.45 0.50 18.45
N LEU A 237 -11.64 0.81 17.92
CA LEU A 237 -12.18 2.17 17.87
C LEU A 237 -12.57 2.70 19.25
N LEU A 238 -13.12 1.85 20.14
CA LEU A 238 -13.72 2.30 21.40
C LEU A 238 -12.81 2.13 22.62
N ASN A 239 -11.75 1.33 22.52
CA ASN A 239 -10.83 1.04 23.62
C ASN A 239 -9.40 1.51 23.33
N TYR A 240 -8.87 1.26 22.12
CA TYR A 240 -7.48 1.57 21.77
C TYR A 240 -7.29 2.99 21.20
N MET A 241 -8.02 3.35 20.15
CA MET A 241 -7.91 4.65 19.48
C MET A 241 -8.13 5.86 20.37
N PRO A 242 -9.03 5.84 21.39
CA PRO A 242 -9.25 7.01 22.23
C PRO A 242 -7.96 7.55 22.85
N THR A 243 -7.03 6.68 23.26
CA THR A 243 -5.78 7.11 23.92
C THR A 243 -4.60 7.25 22.97
N ASN A 244 -4.62 6.53 21.83
CA ASN A 244 -3.56 6.57 20.84
C ASN A 244 -3.70 7.73 19.85
N GLU A 245 -4.94 8.04 19.45
CA GLU A 245 -5.26 9.03 18.41
C GLU A 245 -6.30 10.02 18.92
N VAL A 246 -6.03 10.68 20.06
CA VAL A 246 -7.00 11.54 20.78
C VAL A 246 -7.71 12.55 19.86
N GLY A 247 -6.97 13.22 18.96
CA GLY A 247 -7.52 14.17 17.99
C GLY A 247 -8.47 13.49 17.00
N PRO A 248 -7.97 12.62 16.11
CA PRO A 248 -8.79 11.88 15.15
C PRO A 248 -9.94 11.11 15.80
N TYR A 249 -9.72 10.45 16.94
CA TYR A 249 -10.80 9.80 17.70
C TYR A 249 -11.94 10.76 18.03
N SER A 250 -11.61 11.97 18.47
CA SER A 250 -12.61 12.93 18.92
C SER A 250 -13.46 13.51 17.81
N VAL A 251 -12.91 13.61 16.60
CA VAL A 251 -13.57 14.21 15.43
C VAL A 251 -14.18 13.13 14.51
N THR A 252 -13.46 12.02 14.34
CA THR A 252 -13.68 11.03 13.28
C THR A 252 -14.29 9.72 13.79
N TYR A 253 -13.94 9.21 14.97
CA TYR A 253 -14.36 7.85 15.40
C TYR A 253 -15.36 7.83 16.55
N SER A 254 -15.97 8.98 16.83
CA SER A 254 -16.53 9.27 18.15
C SER A 254 -17.93 8.65 18.42
N PHE A 255 -18.52 7.90 17.49
CA PHE A 255 -19.90 7.42 17.61
C PHE A 255 -20.02 5.90 17.70
N ASN A 256 -20.71 5.42 18.75
CA ASN A 256 -21.18 4.04 18.83
C ASN A 256 -22.64 3.97 18.34
N HIS A 257 -22.87 3.34 17.19
CA HIS A 257 -24.20 3.00 16.68
C HIS A 257 -24.33 1.48 16.38
N LEU A 258 -23.98 0.63 17.35
CA LEU A 258 -24.39 -0.80 17.32
C LEU A 258 -25.92 -0.93 17.09
N PRO A 259 -26.43 -1.98 16.41
CA PRO A 259 -25.80 -3.29 16.17
C PRO A 259 -25.18 -3.51 14.78
N ASP A 260 -25.46 -2.67 13.77
CA ASP A 260 -25.11 -2.96 12.37
C ASP A 260 -24.04 -2.02 11.77
N PHE A 261 -23.74 -0.86 12.41
CA PHE A 261 -22.80 0.12 11.88
C PHE A 261 -21.92 0.80 12.95
N LEU A 262 -20.67 1.07 12.62
CA LEU A 262 -19.79 1.97 13.38
C LEU A 262 -19.56 3.22 12.53
N ARG A 263 -20.15 4.34 12.95
CA ARG A 263 -20.07 5.60 12.21
C ARG A 263 -18.69 6.21 12.38
N VAL A 264 -18.07 6.57 11.26
CA VAL A 264 -16.82 7.35 11.21
C VAL A 264 -17.21 8.74 10.69
N SER A 265 -17.23 9.74 11.57
CA SER A 265 -17.95 11.02 11.41
C SER A 265 -17.25 12.11 10.60
N ASP A 266 -16.04 11.86 10.13
CA ASP A 266 -15.26 12.82 9.36
C ASP A 266 -14.82 12.30 7.99
N CYS A 267 -14.88 10.99 7.81
CA CYS A 267 -14.72 10.37 6.50
C CYS A 267 -16.10 10.10 5.89
N CYS A 268 -16.14 10.12 4.57
CA CYS A 268 -17.22 9.57 3.77
C CYS A 268 -17.25 8.05 3.94
N ALA A 269 -17.39 7.47 5.14
CA ALA A 269 -17.47 6.02 5.36
C ALA A 269 -18.04 5.66 6.74
N SER A 270 -18.69 4.50 6.86
CA SER A 270 -18.92 3.80 8.12
C SER A 270 -18.45 2.35 8.00
N MET A 271 -18.24 1.67 9.13
CA MET A 271 -18.00 0.22 9.11
C MET A 271 -19.31 -0.51 9.34
N LYS A 272 -19.75 -1.29 8.37
CA LYS A 272 -20.92 -2.16 8.46
C LYS A 272 -20.51 -3.53 8.99
N ARG A 273 -21.37 -4.10 9.83
CA ARG A 273 -21.22 -5.45 10.36
C ARG A 273 -22.04 -6.42 9.52
N THR A 274 -21.41 -7.50 9.06
CA THR A 274 -22.10 -8.54 8.27
C THR A 274 -23.11 -9.28 9.15
N PRO A 275 -24.42 -9.32 8.80
CA PRO A 275 -25.45 -9.94 9.60
C PRO A 275 -25.59 -11.44 9.29
N ALA A 276 -26.34 -12.16 10.14
CA ALA A 276 -26.81 -13.49 9.80
C ALA A 276 -27.79 -13.44 8.60
N PRO A 277 -27.83 -14.46 7.72
CA PRO A 277 -27.10 -15.73 7.76
C PRO A 277 -25.84 -15.77 6.88
N TYR A 278 -25.25 -14.61 6.56
CA TYR A 278 -24.05 -14.56 5.71
C TYR A 278 -22.86 -15.26 6.38
N ALA A 279 -21.98 -15.84 5.56
CA ALA A 279 -20.88 -16.68 6.05
C ALA A 279 -20.00 -15.95 7.08
N TRP A 280 -19.70 -14.68 6.84
CA TRP A 280 -18.88 -13.84 7.70
C TRP A 280 -19.68 -13.10 8.77
N GLU A 281 -20.72 -13.70 9.34
CA GLU A 281 -21.52 -13.10 10.43
C GLU A 281 -20.62 -12.47 11.52
N GLY A 282 -20.81 -11.18 11.72
CA GLY A 282 -20.08 -10.35 12.66
C GLY A 282 -18.70 -9.85 12.20
N GLY A 283 -18.27 -10.13 10.97
CA GLY A 283 -17.18 -9.42 10.31
C GLY A 283 -17.56 -7.98 10.01
N TYR A 284 -16.56 -7.12 9.80
CA TYR A 284 -16.73 -5.69 9.55
C TYR A 284 -16.10 -5.30 8.23
N TRP A 285 -16.71 -4.34 7.54
CA TRP A 285 -16.22 -3.79 6.30
C TRP A 285 -16.68 -2.35 6.13
N SER A 286 -15.87 -1.49 5.52
CA SER A 286 -16.28 -0.12 5.24
C SER A 286 -17.30 -0.09 4.12
N ASN A 287 -18.44 0.56 4.34
CA ASN A 287 -19.47 0.69 3.32
C ASN A 287 -19.13 1.74 2.25
N HIS A 288 -18.09 2.53 2.38
CA HIS A 288 -17.71 3.45 1.31
C HIS A 288 -16.35 3.04 0.76
N ASN A 289 -16.40 2.30 -0.35
CA ASN A 289 -15.23 2.06 -1.18
C ASN A 289 -15.13 3.19 -2.21
N SER A 290 -14.15 4.08 -2.05
CA SER A 290 -13.89 5.14 -3.04
C SER A 290 -13.31 4.54 -4.31
N ARG A 291 -13.62 5.14 -5.46
CA ARG A 291 -12.91 4.94 -6.72
C ARG A 291 -11.40 5.09 -6.56
N ASP A 292 -10.93 5.88 -5.60
CA ASP A 292 -9.49 6.06 -5.36
C ASP A 292 -8.81 4.78 -4.83
N ASN A 293 -9.56 3.94 -4.11
CA ASN A 293 -9.06 2.66 -3.61
C ASN A 293 -9.12 1.55 -4.67
N PHE A 294 -9.90 1.75 -5.75
CA PHE A 294 -10.15 0.72 -6.75
C PHE A 294 -8.89 0.28 -7.52
N PRO A 295 -7.99 1.18 -7.96
CA PRO A 295 -6.74 0.79 -8.61
C PRO A 295 -5.82 -0.04 -7.73
N ASP A 296 -5.66 0.28 -6.44
CA ASP A 296 -4.82 -0.52 -5.53
C ASP A 296 -5.32 -1.96 -5.48
N VAL A 297 -6.57 -2.18 -5.06
CA VAL A 297 -7.13 -3.53 -4.90
C VAL A 297 -7.06 -4.30 -6.23
N THR A 298 -7.25 -3.60 -7.35
CA THR A 298 -7.17 -4.19 -8.68
C THR A 298 -5.76 -4.63 -9.06
N SER A 299 -4.71 -3.91 -8.66
CA SER A 299 -3.32 -4.37 -8.83
C SER A 299 -3.11 -5.78 -8.30
N GLY A 300 -3.74 -6.10 -7.16
CA GLY A 300 -3.71 -7.42 -6.56
C GLY A 300 -4.43 -8.48 -7.40
N TYR A 301 -5.59 -8.16 -7.95
CA TYR A 301 -6.33 -9.07 -8.82
C TYR A 301 -5.64 -9.33 -10.16
N VAL A 302 -5.00 -8.31 -10.75
CA VAL A 302 -4.19 -8.47 -11.97
C VAL A 302 -2.95 -9.33 -11.69
N ALA A 303 -2.29 -9.15 -10.54
CA ALA A 303 -1.22 -10.05 -10.11
C ALA A 303 -1.70 -11.49 -9.90
N ALA A 304 -2.92 -11.68 -9.38
CA ALA A 304 -3.53 -13.00 -9.25
C ALA A 304 -3.84 -13.66 -10.61
N LEU A 305 -4.25 -12.87 -11.63
CA LEU A 305 -4.39 -13.36 -13.00
C LEU A 305 -3.05 -13.90 -13.54
N GLU A 306 -1.97 -13.15 -13.35
CA GLU A 306 -0.62 -13.60 -13.76
C GLU A 306 -0.22 -14.89 -13.03
N ALA A 307 -0.37 -14.89 -11.70
CA ALA A 307 0.02 -16.01 -10.86
C ALA A 307 -0.75 -17.29 -11.17
N MET A 308 -2.04 -17.19 -11.48
CA MET A 308 -2.86 -18.32 -11.91
C MET A 308 -2.33 -18.96 -13.21
N GLY A 309 -1.76 -18.15 -14.12
CA GLY A 309 -1.21 -18.59 -15.41
C GLY A 309 0.24 -19.12 -15.35
N ASP A 310 0.98 -18.88 -14.27
CA ASP A 310 2.39 -19.30 -14.14
C ASP A 310 2.52 -20.78 -13.79
N SER A 311 2.97 -21.61 -14.75
CA SER A 311 3.15 -23.05 -14.55
C SER A 311 4.19 -23.43 -13.50
N ASP A 312 5.14 -22.53 -13.22
CA ASP A 312 6.25 -22.77 -12.29
C ASP A 312 5.90 -22.33 -10.86
N ALA A 313 4.76 -21.65 -10.68
CA ALA A 313 4.26 -21.30 -9.36
C ALA A 313 3.72 -22.52 -8.59
N ASP A 314 3.95 -22.51 -7.28
CA ASP A 314 3.43 -23.49 -6.34
C ASP A 314 1.91 -23.70 -6.55
N PRO A 315 1.41 -24.95 -6.60
CA PRO A 315 -0.02 -25.20 -6.80
C PRO A 315 -0.93 -24.49 -5.80
N ALA A 316 -0.49 -24.30 -4.55
CA ALA A 316 -1.26 -23.57 -3.55
C ALA A 316 -1.29 -22.06 -3.83
N VAL A 317 -0.20 -21.48 -4.36
CA VAL A 317 -0.18 -20.09 -4.85
C VAL A 317 -1.19 -19.92 -5.98
N ARG A 318 -1.18 -20.81 -6.98
CA ARG A 318 -2.13 -20.77 -8.10
C ARG A 318 -3.58 -20.90 -7.66
N ALA A 319 -3.86 -21.78 -6.69
CA ALA A 319 -5.21 -21.95 -6.16
C ALA A 319 -5.71 -20.70 -5.40
N ALA A 320 -4.85 -20.07 -4.60
CA ALA A 320 -5.18 -18.80 -3.94
C ALA A 320 -5.37 -17.67 -4.97
N ALA A 321 -4.51 -17.63 -5.99
CA ALA A 321 -4.60 -16.67 -7.09
C ALA A 321 -5.91 -16.83 -7.89
N GLU A 322 -6.33 -18.06 -8.19
CA GLU A 322 -7.61 -18.32 -8.86
C GLU A 322 -8.80 -17.81 -8.03
N GLN A 323 -8.78 -17.99 -6.70
CA GLN A 323 -9.83 -17.45 -5.82
C GLN A 323 -9.86 -15.92 -5.84
N ALA A 324 -8.70 -15.28 -5.72
CA ALA A 324 -8.56 -13.83 -5.78
C ALA A 324 -9.02 -13.27 -7.14
N TRP A 325 -8.56 -13.86 -8.25
CA TRP A 325 -8.97 -13.45 -9.60
C TRP A 325 -10.47 -13.62 -9.81
N ASN A 326 -11.06 -14.72 -9.34
CA ASN A 326 -12.51 -14.92 -9.43
C ASN A 326 -13.30 -13.88 -8.60
N ALA A 327 -12.77 -13.45 -7.45
CA ALA A 327 -13.34 -12.33 -6.71
C ALA A 327 -13.24 -11.04 -7.54
N GLY A 328 -12.05 -10.67 -8.01
CA GLY A 328 -11.84 -9.49 -8.86
C GLY A 328 -12.72 -9.46 -10.11
N ARG A 329 -12.95 -10.61 -10.75
CA ARG A 329 -13.90 -10.74 -11.88
C ARG A 329 -15.32 -10.35 -11.50
N ARG A 330 -15.82 -10.83 -10.36
CA ARG A 330 -17.16 -10.46 -9.87
C ARG A 330 -17.25 -8.98 -9.53
N VAL A 331 -16.15 -8.38 -9.05
CA VAL A 331 -16.07 -6.92 -8.82
C VAL A 331 -16.20 -6.16 -10.12
N GLY A 332 -15.40 -6.52 -11.13
CA GLY A 332 -15.50 -5.92 -12.47
C GLY A 332 -16.88 -6.11 -13.10
N ASP A 333 -17.46 -7.31 -12.99
CA ASP A 333 -18.81 -7.61 -13.46
C ASP A 333 -19.86 -6.71 -12.79
N LEU A 334 -19.82 -6.57 -11.45
CA LEU A 334 -20.76 -5.74 -10.71
C LEU A 334 -20.65 -4.26 -11.11
N ILE A 335 -19.44 -3.74 -11.32
CA ILE A 335 -19.22 -2.36 -11.76
C ILE A 335 -19.78 -2.14 -13.17
N GLU A 336 -19.51 -3.05 -14.10
CA GLU A 336 -20.00 -3.00 -15.48
C GLU A 336 -21.53 -3.09 -15.55
N GLU A 337 -22.15 -4.00 -14.78
CA GLU A 337 -23.60 -4.16 -14.68
C GLU A 337 -24.29 -2.89 -14.14
N ASN A 338 -23.59 -2.09 -13.32
CA ASN A 338 -24.07 -0.83 -12.77
C ASN A 338 -23.55 0.42 -13.51
N GLY A 339 -23.05 0.21 -14.73
CA GLY A 339 -22.68 1.28 -15.66
C GLY A 339 -21.50 2.12 -15.17
N GLY A 340 -20.46 1.47 -14.64
CA GLY A 340 -19.23 2.11 -14.18
C GLY A 340 -19.29 2.60 -12.73
N ARG A 341 -20.06 1.93 -11.87
CA ARG A 341 -20.27 2.33 -10.47
C ARG A 341 -19.93 1.21 -9.49
N ILE A 342 -19.10 1.53 -8.52
CA ILE A 342 -18.83 0.69 -7.35
C ILE A 342 -20.04 0.74 -6.44
N MET A 343 -20.57 -0.44 -6.11
CA MET A 343 -21.79 -0.57 -5.31
C MET A 343 -21.45 -0.89 -3.85
N THR A 344 -22.36 -0.54 -2.95
CA THR A 344 -22.26 -0.79 -1.51
C THR A 344 -23.62 -0.98 -0.85
N VAL A 345 -23.63 -1.22 0.47
CA VAL A 345 -24.82 -1.09 1.31
C VAL A 345 -24.63 0.06 2.30
N ASP A 346 -25.41 1.13 2.15
CA ASP A 346 -25.38 2.29 3.05
C ASP A 346 -26.17 2.07 4.35
N GLU A 347 -26.17 3.08 5.22
CA GLU A 347 -26.89 3.14 6.51
C GLU A 347 -28.39 3.37 6.37
N PHE A 348 -28.85 3.78 5.19
CA PHE A 348 -30.21 4.24 4.95
C PHE A 348 -31.10 3.17 4.32
N HIS A 349 -30.50 2.11 3.79
CA HIS A 349 -31.17 0.99 3.15
C HIS A 349 -30.96 -0.33 3.91
N ASP A 350 -31.80 -1.32 3.59
CA ASP A 350 -31.65 -2.68 4.13
C ASP A 350 -30.39 -3.38 3.58
N TYR A 351 -30.00 -4.49 4.21
CA TYR A 351 -28.76 -5.19 3.85
C TYR A 351 -28.73 -5.66 2.39
N GLU A 352 -29.88 -5.90 1.78
CA GLU A 352 -29.99 -6.45 0.42
C GLU A 352 -29.99 -5.38 -0.67
N THR A 353 -30.13 -4.11 -0.29
CA THR A 353 -30.22 -3.00 -1.23
C THR A 353 -28.83 -2.45 -1.52
N LEU A 354 -28.36 -2.72 -2.74
CA LEU A 354 -27.12 -2.13 -3.24
C LEU A 354 -27.35 -0.72 -3.79
N VAL A 355 -26.53 0.22 -3.35
CA VAL A 355 -26.50 1.62 -3.78
C VAL A 355 -25.09 2.00 -4.24
N VAL A 356 -24.95 3.15 -4.87
CA VAL A 356 -23.62 3.64 -5.28
C VAL A 356 -22.82 4.03 -4.04
N SER A 357 -21.59 3.53 -3.96
CA SER A 357 -20.66 3.88 -2.87
C SER A 357 -20.45 5.39 -2.78
N GLY A 358 -20.46 5.95 -1.56
CA GLY A 358 -20.27 7.39 -1.35
C GLY A 358 -21.41 8.28 -1.86
N GLY A 359 -22.56 7.74 -2.30
CA GLY A 359 -23.67 8.58 -2.78
C GLY A 359 -24.33 9.42 -1.69
N VAL A 360 -24.37 8.91 -0.46
CA VAL A 360 -24.86 9.62 0.73
C VAL A 360 -23.87 9.35 1.85
N ARG A 361 -23.41 10.40 2.54
CA ARG A 361 -22.55 10.26 3.72
C ARG A 361 -23.26 9.53 4.85
N PRO A 362 -22.54 8.89 5.77
CA PRO A 362 -23.14 8.26 6.95
C PRO A 362 -23.98 9.21 7.83
N ASP A 363 -23.80 10.53 7.67
CA ASP A 363 -24.56 11.56 8.37
C ASP A 363 -25.82 12.02 7.64
N GLY A 364 -26.09 11.50 6.45
CA GLY A 364 -27.23 11.82 5.59
C GLY A 364 -26.98 12.98 4.64
N GLU A 365 -25.81 13.63 4.67
CA GLU A 365 -25.44 14.66 3.70
C GLU A 365 -25.15 14.02 2.34
N THR A 366 -25.70 14.59 1.27
CA THR A 366 -25.37 14.19 -0.10
C THR A 366 -24.06 14.87 -0.50
N GLU A 367 -23.11 14.08 -0.98
CA GLU A 367 -21.86 14.62 -1.52
C GLU A 367 -22.08 15.37 -2.84
N ALA A 368 -21.19 16.31 -3.16
CA ALA A 368 -21.22 16.99 -4.45
C ALA A 368 -20.97 16.00 -5.61
N GLU A 369 -20.19 14.95 -5.34
CA GLU A 369 -19.93 13.82 -6.21
C GLU A 369 -19.95 12.55 -5.38
N ASP A 370 -20.55 11.46 -5.90
CA ASP A 370 -20.44 10.17 -5.23
C ASP A 370 -19.03 9.58 -5.45
N LEU A 371 -18.51 8.90 -4.44
CA LEU A 371 -17.16 8.31 -4.49
C LEU A 371 -17.09 7.01 -5.29
N GLY A 372 -18.23 6.36 -5.55
CA GLY A 372 -18.30 5.05 -6.20
C GLY A 372 -18.31 5.10 -7.73
N SER A 373 -18.73 6.20 -8.33
CA SER A 373 -18.73 6.37 -9.78
C SER A 373 -17.32 6.55 -10.30
N LEU A 374 -16.89 5.68 -11.23
CA LEU A 374 -15.56 5.78 -11.84
C LEU A 374 -15.45 7.08 -12.65
N SER A 375 -14.39 7.84 -12.38
CA SER A 375 -14.24 9.23 -12.83
C SER A 375 -13.40 9.40 -14.10
N ASP A 376 -12.64 8.40 -14.49
CA ASP A 376 -11.68 8.48 -15.59
C ASP A 376 -11.62 7.19 -16.40
N CYS A 377 -11.09 7.32 -17.60
CA CYS A 377 -11.06 6.24 -18.58
C CYS A 377 -10.10 5.12 -18.19
N GLN A 378 -9.05 5.43 -17.45
CA GLN A 378 -8.09 4.43 -16.99
C GLN A 378 -8.76 3.46 -16.03
N MET A 379 -9.50 3.95 -15.04
CA MET A 379 -10.24 3.11 -14.09
C MET A 379 -11.41 2.37 -14.76
N VAL A 380 -12.14 3.03 -15.67
CA VAL A 380 -13.28 2.41 -16.38
C VAL A 380 -12.79 1.23 -17.23
N TYR A 381 -11.71 1.40 -17.99
CA TYR A 381 -11.13 0.30 -18.76
C TYR A 381 -10.54 -0.79 -17.86
N LEU A 382 -9.98 -0.44 -16.71
CA LEU A 382 -9.49 -1.42 -15.75
C LEU A 382 -10.63 -2.28 -15.17
N ALA A 383 -11.78 -1.68 -14.84
CA ALA A 383 -12.97 -2.42 -14.42
C ALA A 383 -13.45 -3.38 -15.53
N ARG A 384 -13.45 -2.92 -16.78
CA ARG A 384 -13.73 -3.77 -17.94
C ARG A 384 -12.74 -4.92 -18.08
N ALA A 385 -11.45 -4.67 -17.87
CA ALA A 385 -10.39 -5.68 -17.94
C ALA A 385 -10.56 -6.78 -16.88
N LEU A 386 -10.97 -6.41 -15.65
CA LEU A 386 -11.32 -7.35 -14.60
C LEU A 386 -12.58 -8.17 -14.94
N SER A 387 -13.58 -7.56 -15.57
CA SER A 387 -14.87 -8.19 -15.81
C SER A 387 -14.76 -9.49 -16.62
N SER A 388 -15.79 -10.32 -16.55
CA SER A 388 -15.95 -11.53 -17.37
C SER A 388 -15.95 -11.26 -18.88
N GLN A 389 -16.24 -10.02 -19.29
CA GLN A 389 -16.21 -9.61 -20.70
C GLN A 389 -14.77 -9.39 -21.19
N GLY A 390 -13.83 -9.13 -20.28
CA GLY A 390 -12.45 -8.77 -20.57
C GLY A 390 -12.31 -7.44 -21.30
N LEU A 391 -11.07 -7.03 -21.53
CA LEU A 391 -10.71 -5.88 -22.35
C LEU A 391 -9.81 -6.33 -23.51
N GLY A 392 -9.99 -5.73 -24.68
CA GLY A 392 -9.14 -5.95 -25.83
C GLY A 392 -9.37 -4.89 -26.89
N MET A 393 -8.56 -4.90 -27.94
CA MET A 393 -8.70 -3.97 -29.06
C MET A 393 -9.70 -4.45 -30.14
N PRO A 394 -10.52 -3.55 -30.74
CA PRO A 394 -10.64 -2.12 -30.43
C PRO A 394 -11.37 -1.86 -29.10
N LEU A 395 -11.02 -0.76 -28.43
CA LEU A 395 -11.63 -0.40 -27.15
C LEU A 395 -13.15 -0.22 -27.27
N PRO A 396 -13.94 -0.77 -26.32
CA PRO A 396 -15.35 -0.47 -26.24
C PRO A 396 -15.57 0.97 -25.75
N LYS A 397 -16.71 1.56 -26.15
CA LYS A 397 -17.18 2.82 -25.56
C LYS A 397 -17.79 2.53 -24.20
N LEU A 398 -17.26 3.13 -23.15
CA LEU A 398 -17.71 2.88 -21.77
C LEU A 398 -18.04 4.20 -21.06
N PRO A 399 -19.07 4.23 -20.19
CA PRO A 399 -19.40 5.44 -19.44
C PRO A 399 -18.41 5.68 -18.29
N ALA A 400 -18.05 6.95 -18.06
CA ALA A 400 -17.36 7.43 -16.86
C ALA A 400 -18.34 8.30 -16.05
N PRO A 401 -19.23 7.68 -15.25
CA PRO A 401 -20.31 8.40 -14.57
C PRO A 401 -19.83 9.37 -13.48
N GLY A 402 -18.60 9.20 -12.99
CA GLY A 402 -17.99 10.05 -11.96
C GLY A 402 -17.13 11.16 -12.53
N SER A 403 -17.21 11.42 -13.84
CA SER A 403 -16.38 12.45 -14.48
C SER A 403 -16.61 13.82 -13.83
N VAL A 404 -15.50 14.46 -13.47
CA VAL A 404 -15.45 15.76 -12.80
C VAL A 404 -15.52 16.93 -13.78
N GLU A 405 -15.60 16.68 -15.10
CA GLU A 405 -15.58 17.73 -16.14
C GLU A 405 -16.66 18.80 -15.93
N LYS A 406 -17.83 18.41 -15.39
CA LYS A 406 -18.91 19.32 -14.99
C LYS A 406 -18.50 20.34 -13.92
N LEU A 407 -17.52 20.01 -13.08
CA LEU A 407 -16.95 20.89 -12.06
C LEU A 407 -15.84 21.77 -12.64
N LEU A 408 -15.27 21.36 -13.76
CA LEU A 408 -14.15 22.00 -14.43
C LEU A 408 -14.58 23.05 -15.48
N THR A 409 -15.82 23.54 -15.43
CA THR A 409 -16.37 24.57 -16.35
C THR A 409 -15.62 25.91 -16.36
N ILE A 410 -14.68 26.10 -15.43
CA ILE A 410 -13.71 27.20 -15.46
C ILE A 410 -12.78 27.13 -16.67
N PHE A 411 -12.54 25.93 -17.20
CA PHE A 411 -11.78 25.71 -18.41
C PHE A 411 -12.69 25.82 -19.63
N ASP A 412 -12.17 26.45 -20.69
CA ASP A 412 -12.97 26.76 -21.87
C ASP A 412 -13.45 25.50 -22.59
N GLU A 413 -12.63 24.46 -22.61
CA GLU A 413 -12.92 23.15 -23.22
C GLU A 413 -14.02 22.40 -22.48
N CYS A 414 -14.18 22.59 -21.16
CA CYS A 414 -15.09 21.82 -20.33
C CYS A 414 -16.54 22.36 -20.31
N LYS A 415 -16.81 23.49 -20.99
CA LYS A 415 -18.09 24.23 -20.84
C LYS A 415 -19.31 23.56 -21.44
N ASP A 416 -19.12 22.73 -22.46
CA ASP A 416 -20.19 22.12 -23.24
C ASP A 416 -20.26 20.59 -23.07
N HIS A 417 -19.75 20.05 -21.96
CA HIS A 417 -19.69 18.60 -21.72
C HIS A 417 -21.05 17.99 -21.35
N GLU A 418 -21.31 16.80 -21.88
CA GLU A 418 -22.48 16.00 -21.55
C GLU A 418 -22.44 15.55 -20.08
N PRO A 419 -23.59 15.28 -19.43
CA PRO A 419 -23.64 14.91 -18.01
C PRO A 419 -22.91 13.60 -17.66
N VAL A 420 -22.67 12.74 -18.66
CA VAL A 420 -21.91 11.49 -18.52
C VAL A 420 -20.91 11.43 -19.67
N GLN A 421 -19.63 11.47 -19.32
CA GLN A 421 -18.55 11.30 -20.27
C GLN A 421 -18.50 9.83 -20.74
N THR A 422 -18.13 9.64 -22.01
CA THR A 422 -17.89 8.31 -22.57
C THR A 422 -16.41 8.21 -22.92
N CYS A 423 -15.77 7.18 -22.41
CA CYS A 423 -14.38 6.88 -22.68
C CYS A 423 -14.22 6.22 -24.04
N ASP A 424 -13.31 6.80 -24.84
CA ASP A 424 -12.97 6.30 -26.17
C ASP A 424 -11.49 5.89 -26.28
N THR A 425 -10.61 6.41 -25.42
CA THR A 425 -9.17 6.05 -25.38
C THR A 425 -8.68 5.86 -23.94
N ILE A 426 -7.60 5.08 -23.75
CA ILE A 426 -6.94 4.96 -22.44
C ILE A 426 -6.21 6.26 -22.06
N GLY A 427 -5.78 7.05 -23.04
CA GLY A 427 -5.03 8.30 -22.82
C GLY A 427 -5.91 9.49 -22.42
N GLU A 428 -7.23 9.38 -22.56
CA GLU A 428 -8.16 10.46 -22.30
C GLU A 428 -8.09 10.90 -20.83
N ALA A 429 -7.81 12.19 -20.63
CA ALA A 429 -7.66 12.81 -19.33
C ALA A 429 -8.91 13.62 -18.96
N TYR A 430 -9.00 14.87 -19.42
CA TYR A 430 -10.11 15.76 -19.14
C TYR A 430 -10.51 16.58 -20.37
N CYS A 431 -11.79 16.82 -20.49
CA CYS A 431 -12.45 17.70 -21.44
C CYS A 431 -12.08 17.37 -22.90
N GLY A 432 -12.07 16.06 -23.20
CA GLY A 432 -11.68 15.51 -24.50
C GLY A 432 -10.20 15.68 -24.86
N LYS A 433 -9.34 16.01 -23.89
CA LYS A 433 -7.88 16.05 -24.04
C LYS A 433 -7.25 14.78 -23.49
N ASP A 434 -6.20 14.31 -24.17
CA ASP A 434 -5.32 13.27 -23.65
C ASP A 434 -4.34 13.86 -22.61
N TRP A 435 -3.69 13.00 -21.83
CA TRP A 435 -2.76 13.42 -20.76
C TRP A 435 -1.64 14.33 -21.23
N ILE A 436 -1.14 14.13 -22.45
CA ILE A 436 -0.08 14.96 -23.03
C ILE A 436 -0.54 16.39 -23.34
N ASP A 437 -1.84 16.57 -23.60
CA ASP A 437 -2.43 17.84 -24.02
C ASP A 437 -3.06 18.61 -22.85
N ILE A 438 -3.04 18.07 -21.62
CA ILE A 438 -3.67 18.69 -20.45
C ILE A 438 -3.13 20.10 -20.17
N GLY A 439 -1.86 20.34 -20.52
CA GLY A 439 -1.23 21.64 -20.39
C GLY A 439 -1.77 22.71 -21.34
N GLU A 440 -2.47 22.29 -22.40
CA GLU A 440 -3.08 23.15 -23.40
C GLU A 440 -4.53 23.53 -23.08
N ILE A 441 -5.13 22.97 -22.03
CA ILE A 441 -6.46 23.36 -21.57
C ILE A 441 -6.45 24.84 -21.19
N HIS A 442 -7.47 25.60 -21.60
CA HIS A 442 -7.51 27.05 -21.41
C HIS A 442 -8.24 27.44 -20.14
N LEU A 443 -7.55 28.14 -19.25
CA LEU A 443 -8.15 28.84 -18.11
C LEU A 443 -8.27 30.34 -18.45
N LEU A 444 -9.50 30.83 -18.59
CA LEU A 444 -9.80 32.23 -18.97
C LEU A 444 -9.16 32.66 -20.30
N GLY A 445 -9.16 31.77 -21.30
CA GLY A 445 -8.57 32.01 -22.61
C GLY A 445 -7.03 31.98 -22.66
N GLN A 446 -6.37 31.48 -21.62
CA GLN A 446 -4.91 31.27 -21.58
C GLN A 446 -4.60 29.80 -21.27
N PRO A 447 -3.59 29.20 -21.91
CA PRO A 447 -3.17 27.83 -21.58
C PRO A 447 -2.83 27.69 -20.10
N LEU A 448 -3.29 26.59 -19.48
CA LEU A 448 -3.15 26.33 -18.05
C LEU A 448 -1.69 26.46 -17.59
N LEU A 449 -0.75 25.91 -18.35
CA LEU A 449 0.68 26.00 -18.03
C LEU A 449 1.19 27.44 -18.01
N GLU A 450 0.69 28.31 -18.89
CA GLU A 450 1.10 29.72 -18.89
C GLU A 450 0.56 30.45 -17.65
N VAL A 451 -0.68 30.13 -17.25
CA VAL A 451 -1.28 30.69 -16.03
C VAL A 451 -0.50 30.25 -14.80
N ILE A 452 -0.20 28.95 -14.66
CA ILE A 452 0.56 28.41 -13.52
C ILE A 452 1.96 29.02 -13.47
N LYS A 453 2.70 29.04 -14.59
CA LYS A 453 4.05 29.62 -14.66
C LYS A 453 4.06 31.09 -14.27
N LYS A 454 3.01 31.83 -14.65
CA LYS A 454 2.87 33.24 -14.28
C LYS A 454 2.61 33.40 -12.78
N LEU A 455 1.69 32.61 -12.23
CA LEU A 455 1.37 32.62 -10.80
C LEU A 455 2.62 32.29 -9.96
N GLU A 456 3.31 31.21 -10.30
CA GLU A 456 4.51 30.77 -9.59
C GLU A 456 5.65 31.79 -9.68
N LYS A 457 5.76 32.51 -10.80
CA LYS A 457 6.73 33.60 -10.95
C LYS A 457 6.38 34.82 -10.09
N ASP A 458 5.10 35.16 -9.97
CA ASP A 458 4.63 36.34 -9.27
C ASP A 458 4.54 36.10 -7.74
N ASP A 459 4.22 34.87 -7.32
CA ASP A 459 4.08 34.42 -5.94
C ASP A 459 4.51 32.94 -5.79
N PRO A 460 5.78 32.66 -5.46
CA PRO A 460 6.28 31.28 -5.36
C PRO A 460 5.52 30.41 -4.36
N GLY A 461 5.15 29.20 -4.75
CA GLY A 461 4.34 28.25 -3.98
C GLY A 461 2.83 28.37 -4.24
N SER A 462 2.38 29.40 -4.96
CA SER A 462 0.97 29.57 -5.34
C SER A 462 0.49 28.47 -6.29
N ALA A 463 1.38 27.88 -7.09
CA ALA A 463 1.04 26.74 -7.94
C ALA A 463 0.55 25.55 -7.08
N LYS A 464 1.28 25.19 -6.02
CA LYS A 464 0.88 24.11 -5.10
C LYS A 464 -0.49 24.38 -4.50
N THR A 465 -0.79 25.63 -4.14
CA THR A 465 -2.12 25.99 -3.62
C THR A 465 -3.24 25.87 -4.65
N LEU A 466 -2.96 26.18 -5.93
CA LEU A 466 -3.97 26.17 -6.98
C LEU A 466 -4.24 24.76 -7.54
N ILE A 467 -3.18 23.99 -7.78
CA ILE A 467 -3.23 22.72 -8.52
C ILE A 467 -2.66 21.52 -7.74
N GLY A 468 -2.28 21.70 -6.47
CA GLY A 468 -1.75 20.62 -5.65
C GLY A 468 -2.72 19.45 -5.52
N SER A 469 -4.02 19.72 -5.36
CA SER A 469 -5.05 18.67 -5.29
C SER A 469 -5.17 17.87 -6.59
N PHE A 470 -4.96 18.49 -7.76
CA PHE A 470 -4.90 17.74 -9.03
C PHE A 470 -3.72 16.78 -9.06
N GLN A 471 -2.63 17.11 -8.34
CA GLN A 471 -1.47 16.24 -8.29
C GLN A 471 -1.70 14.96 -7.47
N ASP A 472 -2.52 15.07 -6.43
CA ASP A 472 -2.87 13.94 -5.58
C ASP A 472 -3.64 12.87 -6.38
N ASP A 473 -4.48 13.27 -7.33
CA ASP A 473 -5.28 12.38 -8.18
C ASP A 473 -4.48 11.55 -9.22
N PHE A 474 -3.19 11.84 -9.45
CA PHE A 474 -2.42 11.11 -10.46
C PHE A 474 -2.04 9.70 -10.02
N GLY A 475 -1.90 9.44 -8.70
CA GLY A 475 -1.39 8.18 -8.19
C GLY A 475 -2.27 7.00 -8.62
N GLU A 476 -3.57 7.14 -8.38
CA GLU A 476 -4.61 6.15 -8.64
C GLU A 476 -4.77 5.88 -10.13
N LYS A 477 -4.79 6.95 -10.95
CA LYS A 477 -4.92 6.85 -12.41
C LYS A 477 -3.70 6.22 -13.05
N THR A 478 -2.50 6.61 -12.61
CA THR A 478 -1.25 6.04 -13.11
C THR A 478 -1.14 4.57 -12.74
N LEU A 479 -1.56 4.21 -11.52
CA LEU A 479 -1.62 2.81 -11.09
C LEU A 479 -2.61 2.01 -11.96
N ALA A 480 -3.78 2.57 -12.28
CA ALA A 480 -4.75 1.93 -13.15
C ALA A 480 -4.18 1.66 -14.55
N VAL A 481 -3.45 2.61 -15.14
CA VAL A 481 -2.78 2.41 -16.43
C VAL A 481 -1.68 1.36 -16.34
N LEU A 482 -0.86 1.38 -15.28
CA LEU A 482 0.16 0.35 -15.06
C LEU A 482 -0.46 -1.06 -15.01
N ASP A 483 -1.62 -1.20 -14.36
CA ASP A 483 -2.33 -2.48 -14.31
C ASP A 483 -2.96 -2.86 -15.65
N LEU A 484 -3.39 -1.90 -16.47
CA LEU A 484 -3.78 -2.15 -17.86
C LEU A 484 -2.61 -2.63 -18.72
N VAL A 485 -1.40 -2.06 -18.55
CA VAL A 485 -0.18 -2.55 -19.19
C VAL A 485 0.08 -4.01 -18.80
N ASN A 486 0.01 -4.31 -17.51
CA ASN A 486 0.22 -5.67 -17.00
C ASN A 486 -0.84 -6.64 -17.52
N TYR A 487 -2.11 -6.26 -17.46
CA TYR A 487 -3.22 -7.06 -17.99
C TYR A 487 -3.04 -7.38 -19.48
N ALA A 488 -2.71 -6.38 -20.30
CA ALA A 488 -2.49 -6.54 -21.73
C ALA A 488 -1.35 -7.52 -22.02
N ARG A 489 -0.24 -7.41 -21.27
CA ARG A 489 0.90 -8.32 -21.35
C ARG A 489 0.52 -9.76 -20.98
N ILE A 490 -0.19 -9.95 -19.87
CA ILE A 490 -0.62 -11.27 -19.37
C ILE A 490 -1.58 -11.94 -20.36
N THR A 491 -2.47 -11.16 -20.97
CA THR A 491 -3.44 -11.66 -21.97
C THR A 491 -2.88 -11.78 -23.38
N GLY A 492 -1.69 -11.22 -23.63
CA GLY A 492 -1.01 -11.26 -24.92
C GLY A 492 -1.60 -10.31 -25.97
N ASP A 493 -2.32 -9.25 -25.56
CA ASP A 493 -2.83 -8.23 -26.47
C ASP A 493 -1.78 -7.10 -26.65
N GLU A 494 -0.88 -7.29 -27.62
CA GLU A 494 0.20 -6.33 -27.92
C GLU A 494 -0.34 -4.93 -28.29
N ALA A 495 -1.52 -4.84 -28.91
CA ALA A 495 -2.09 -3.56 -29.32
C ALA A 495 -2.65 -2.80 -28.11
N LEU A 496 -3.30 -3.51 -27.18
CA LEU A 496 -3.71 -2.96 -25.90
C LEU A 496 -2.50 -2.56 -25.05
N GLU A 497 -1.43 -3.37 -25.02
CA GLU A 497 -0.20 -3.07 -24.28
C GLU A 497 0.45 -1.78 -24.82
N ALA A 498 0.54 -1.64 -26.15
CA ALA A 498 1.09 -0.42 -26.76
C ALA A 498 0.26 0.83 -26.40
N ALA A 499 -1.07 0.74 -26.44
CA ALA A 499 -1.96 1.85 -26.08
C ALA A 499 -1.87 2.21 -24.58
N ALA A 500 -1.84 1.20 -23.70
CA ALA A 500 -1.70 1.42 -22.26
C ALA A 500 -0.31 1.99 -21.91
N ARG A 501 0.78 1.51 -22.53
CA ARG A 501 2.14 2.04 -22.32
C ARG A 501 2.27 3.46 -22.82
N GLN A 502 1.62 3.82 -23.92
CA GLN A 502 1.56 5.21 -24.38
C GLN A 502 0.86 6.09 -23.34
N ALA A 503 -0.32 5.70 -22.86
CA ALA A 503 -1.02 6.46 -21.82
C ALA A 503 -0.20 6.58 -20.52
N LEU A 504 0.56 5.55 -20.16
CA LEU A 504 1.45 5.56 -18.98
C LEU A 504 2.61 6.55 -19.16
N ASP A 505 3.18 6.61 -20.37
CA ASP A 505 4.22 7.57 -20.69
C ASP A 505 3.68 9.00 -20.59
N GLU A 506 2.52 9.27 -21.20
CA GLU A 506 1.89 10.59 -21.19
C GLU A 506 1.52 11.04 -19.76
N ILE A 507 0.87 10.19 -18.95
CA ILE A 507 0.47 10.57 -17.58
C ILE A 507 1.69 10.80 -16.68
N THR A 508 2.75 9.98 -16.78
CA THR A 508 3.96 10.16 -15.95
C THR A 508 4.80 11.35 -16.42
N GLN A 509 4.81 11.70 -17.70
CA GLN A 509 5.39 12.97 -18.17
C GLN A 509 4.63 14.17 -17.60
N THR A 510 3.31 14.10 -17.56
CA THR A 510 2.48 15.12 -16.93
C THR A 510 2.77 15.25 -15.43
N MET A 511 2.91 14.13 -14.70
CA MET A 511 3.31 14.17 -13.28
C MET A 511 4.62 14.93 -13.06
N ARG A 512 5.66 14.69 -13.89
CA ARG A 512 6.95 15.39 -13.82
C ARG A 512 6.80 16.88 -14.10
N MET A 513 6.08 17.22 -15.18
CA MET A 513 5.82 18.61 -15.56
C MET A 513 5.11 19.40 -14.45
N PHE A 514 4.09 18.80 -13.83
CA PHE A 514 3.38 19.41 -12.71
C PHE A 514 4.29 19.52 -11.47
N GLY A 515 5.10 18.50 -11.20
CA GLY A 515 6.13 18.55 -10.15
C GLY A 515 7.08 19.74 -10.31
N ASP A 516 7.62 19.95 -11.51
CA ASP A 516 8.50 21.08 -11.82
C ASP A 516 7.84 22.43 -11.53
N LEU A 517 6.55 22.55 -11.87
CA LEU A 517 5.80 23.79 -11.69
C LEU A 517 5.50 24.09 -10.22
N MET A 518 5.23 23.07 -9.41
CA MET A 518 4.81 23.25 -8.01
C MET A 518 5.98 23.33 -7.03
N TYR A 519 7.06 22.58 -7.29
CA TYR A 519 8.04 22.28 -6.25
C TYR A 519 9.45 22.76 -6.57
N ALA A 520 9.81 22.98 -7.84
CA ALA A 520 11.21 23.29 -8.20
C ALA A 520 11.76 24.56 -7.52
N SER A 521 10.89 25.52 -7.22
CA SER A 521 11.23 26.79 -6.57
C SER A 521 11.13 26.77 -5.04
N THR A 522 10.30 25.89 -4.47
CA THR A 522 9.84 25.99 -3.07
C THR A 522 10.07 24.74 -2.23
N ASP A 523 10.15 23.55 -2.84
CA ASP A 523 10.20 22.27 -2.13
C ASP A 523 10.98 21.20 -2.92
N PRO A 524 12.33 21.24 -2.90
CA PRO A 524 13.16 20.27 -3.63
C PRO A 524 12.92 18.81 -3.23
N ASN A 525 12.49 18.56 -1.99
CA ASN A 525 12.19 17.22 -1.51
C ASN A 525 10.87 16.72 -2.12
N GLY A 526 9.82 17.55 -2.12
CA GLY A 526 8.57 17.24 -2.82
C GLY A 526 8.76 17.02 -4.32
N LEU A 527 9.67 17.77 -4.96
CA LEU A 527 10.05 17.52 -6.35
C LEU A 527 10.68 16.13 -6.53
N ALA A 528 11.68 15.80 -5.72
CA ALA A 528 12.37 14.51 -5.80
C ALA A 528 11.42 13.33 -5.56
N GLU A 529 10.47 13.46 -4.64
CA GLU A 529 9.43 12.46 -4.40
C GLU A 529 8.55 12.24 -5.63
N LYS A 530 8.11 13.31 -6.30
CA LYS A 530 7.25 13.18 -7.49
C LYS A 530 7.98 12.60 -8.70
N TYR A 531 9.26 12.93 -8.86
CA TYR A 531 10.10 12.29 -9.87
C TYR A 531 10.31 10.80 -9.56
N TYR A 532 10.54 10.45 -8.30
CA TYR A 532 10.66 9.05 -7.90
C TYR A 532 9.37 8.27 -8.18
N GLU A 533 8.19 8.80 -7.82
CA GLU A 533 6.90 8.17 -8.07
C GLU A 533 6.63 7.96 -9.56
N ALA A 534 6.79 9.02 -10.37
CA ALA A 534 6.59 8.96 -11.81
C ALA A 534 7.59 8.00 -12.48
N GLY A 535 8.86 8.04 -12.08
CA GLY A 535 9.90 7.16 -12.57
C GLY A 535 9.66 5.70 -12.21
N LEU A 536 9.23 5.42 -10.98
CA LEU A 536 8.97 4.07 -10.50
C LEU A 536 7.83 3.42 -11.28
N LEU A 537 6.71 4.13 -11.44
CA LEU A 537 5.53 3.63 -12.16
C LEU A 537 5.83 3.47 -13.67
N ALA A 538 6.53 4.42 -14.29
CA ALA A 538 6.95 4.33 -15.68
C ALA A 538 7.87 3.13 -15.92
N ALA A 539 8.91 2.97 -15.10
CA ALA A 539 9.86 1.86 -15.19
C ALA A 539 9.19 0.50 -14.95
N ALA A 540 8.24 0.41 -14.01
CA ALA A 540 7.43 -0.79 -13.78
C ALA A 540 6.54 -1.14 -14.99
N GLY A 541 6.12 -0.15 -15.79
CA GLY A 541 5.48 -0.36 -17.09
C GLY A 541 6.44 -0.69 -18.24
N GLY A 542 7.74 -0.76 -17.94
CA GLY A 542 8.83 -1.03 -18.88
C GLY A 542 9.26 0.17 -19.70
N LEU A 543 8.90 1.40 -19.32
CA LEU A 543 9.38 2.62 -19.99
C LEU A 543 10.82 2.92 -19.57
N ASP A 544 11.59 3.55 -20.47
CA ASP A 544 12.95 3.98 -20.17
C ASP A 544 12.93 5.21 -19.25
N VAL A 545 13.61 5.12 -18.11
CA VAL A 545 13.63 6.17 -17.08
C VAL A 545 15.09 6.44 -16.67
N PRO A 546 15.47 7.72 -16.46
CA PRO A 546 16.80 8.06 -15.94
C PRO A 546 17.01 7.52 -14.51
N LEU A 547 18.21 7.01 -14.22
CA LEU A 547 18.56 6.49 -12.89
C LEU A 547 18.47 7.57 -11.81
N GLU A 548 18.70 8.84 -12.17
CA GLU A 548 18.63 9.98 -11.26
C GLU A 548 17.24 10.14 -10.62
N GLU A 549 16.16 9.78 -11.35
CA GLU A 549 14.80 9.83 -10.81
C GLU A 549 14.61 8.84 -9.66
N MET A 550 15.39 7.75 -9.62
CA MET A 550 15.30 6.74 -8.56
C MET A 550 15.91 7.21 -7.24
N ASN A 551 16.60 8.36 -7.21
CA ASN A 551 17.23 8.92 -6.01
C ASN A 551 18.05 7.87 -5.23
N GLY A 552 18.81 7.03 -5.96
CA GLY A 552 19.59 5.93 -5.38
C GLY A 552 18.76 4.86 -4.64
N PHE A 553 17.46 4.79 -4.88
CA PHE A 553 16.50 3.91 -4.18
C PHE A 553 16.43 4.12 -2.67
N ALA A 554 16.72 5.34 -2.18
CA ALA A 554 16.72 5.65 -0.75
C ALA A 554 15.36 5.36 -0.08
N ARG A 555 14.24 5.59 -0.78
CA ARG A 555 12.89 5.29 -0.27
C ARG A 555 12.67 3.78 -0.08
N ALA A 556 13.02 2.98 -1.08
CA ALA A 556 12.91 1.52 -1.01
C ALA A 556 13.82 0.93 0.08
N GLU A 557 15.05 1.44 0.21
CA GLU A 557 15.97 1.05 1.28
C GLU A 557 15.39 1.38 2.67
N TRP A 558 14.85 2.58 2.86
CA TRP A 558 14.22 2.97 4.12
C TRP A 558 13.06 2.04 4.49
N HIS A 559 12.18 1.70 3.54
CA HIS A 559 11.06 0.78 3.78
C HIS A 559 11.54 -0.59 4.27
N ILE A 560 12.54 -1.18 3.62
CA ILE A 560 13.06 -2.50 4.00
C ILE A 560 13.76 -2.43 5.36
N ALA A 561 14.67 -1.47 5.54
CA ALA A 561 15.42 -1.33 6.80
C ALA A 561 14.47 -1.10 7.99
N HIS A 562 13.40 -0.34 7.79
CA HIS A 562 12.40 -0.12 8.82
C HIS A 562 11.67 -1.42 9.18
N LEU A 563 11.25 -2.23 8.19
CA LEU A 563 10.65 -3.54 8.44
C LEU A 563 11.60 -4.50 9.15
N GLU A 564 12.86 -4.56 8.74
CA GLU A 564 13.87 -5.40 9.39
C GLU A 564 14.13 -5.00 10.85
N SER A 565 13.88 -3.74 11.21
CA SER A 565 14.05 -3.26 12.60
C SER A 565 12.90 -3.65 13.54
N LEU A 566 11.69 -3.92 13.02
CA LEU A 566 10.50 -4.16 13.85
C LEU A 566 10.62 -5.38 14.77
N PRO A 567 11.12 -6.56 14.34
CA PRO A 567 11.32 -7.71 15.23
C PRO A 567 12.28 -7.41 16.41
N ASP A 568 13.18 -6.46 16.24
CA ASP A 568 14.21 -6.08 17.20
C ASP A 568 13.83 -4.84 18.03
N MET A 569 12.63 -4.27 17.84
CA MET A 569 12.20 -3.10 18.61
C MET A 569 12.21 -3.39 20.13
N PRO A 570 12.62 -2.45 20.99
CA PRO A 570 12.66 -2.68 22.43
C PRO A 570 11.26 -2.86 23.03
N ASP A 571 11.21 -3.37 24.27
CA ASP A 571 9.98 -3.39 25.06
C ASP A 571 9.36 -1.98 25.14
N THR A 572 8.06 -1.90 24.88
CA THR A 572 7.38 -0.61 24.86
C THR A 572 6.95 -0.20 26.26
N ALA A 573 7.15 1.07 26.59
CA ALA A 573 6.72 1.64 27.86
C ALA A 573 5.31 2.24 27.73
N THR A 574 4.55 2.19 28.83
CA THR A 574 3.29 2.94 28.92
C THR A 574 3.56 4.42 28.74
N ALA A 575 2.82 5.05 27.83
CA ALA A 575 2.96 6.48 27.59
C ALA A 575 2.52 7.30 28.81
N PRO A 576 3.14 8.47 29.07
CA PRO A 576 2.70 9.37 30.13
C PRO A 576 1.23 9.75 29.96
N LEU A 577 0.50 9.85 31.09
CA LEU A 577 -0.88 10.31 31.08
C LEU A 577 -0.95 11.78 30.70
N LYS A 578 -1.77 12.10 29.69
CA LYS A 578 -2.18 13.44 29.32
C LYS A 578 -3.12 14.00 30.40
N THR A 579 -2.96 15.27 30.70
CA THR A 579 -3.88 16.08 31.50
C THR A 579 -5.15 16.37 30.72
N ASP A 580 -6.23 16.75 31.42
CA ASP A 580 -7.48 17.12 30.75
C ASP A 580 -7.30 18.37 29.87
N GLU A 581 -6.40 19.29 30.25
CA GLU A 581 -6.03 20.45 29.45
C GLU A 581 -5.30 20.05 28.16
N GLU A 582 -4.37 19.10 28.21
CA GLU A 582 -3.68 18.59 27.02
C GLU A 582 -4.65 17.88 26.07
N ILE A 583 -5.57 17.06 26.61
CA ILE A 583 -6.62 16.41 25.83
C ILE A 583 -7.46 17.46 25.11
N LEU A 584 -7.95 18.46 25.85
CA LEU A 584 -8.76 19.54 25.28
C LEU A 584 -8.01 20.29 24.17
N GLN A 585 -6.73 20.61 24.38
CA GLN A 585 -5.92 21.31 23.39
C GLN A 585 -5.72 20.50 22.11
N ILE A 586 -5.46 19.18 22.23
CA ILE A 586 -5.33 18.30 21.07
C ILE A 586 -6.64 18.28 20.28
N VAL A 587 -7.76 18.10 20.96
CA VAL A 587 -9.07 18.05 20.31
C VAL A 587 -9.45 19.38 19.66
N GLN A 588 -9.15 20.52 20.31
CA GLN A 588 -9.39 21.84 19.74
C GLN A 588 -8.51 22.11 18.51
N ASN A 589 -7.26 21.64 18.53
CA ASN A 589 -6.36 21.75 17.38
C ASN A 589 -6.89 20.96 16.19
N GLU A 590 -7.28 19.69 16.40
CA GLU A 590 -7.89 18.85 15.38
C GLU A 590 -9.14 19.53 14.82
N LEU A 591 -10.08 19.85 15.71
CA LEU A 591 -11.36 20.47 15.35
C LEU A 591 -11.18 21.82 14.65
N SER A 592 -10.07 22.53 14.84
CA SER A 592 -9.85 23.83 14.19
C SER A 592 -9.69 23.73 12.68
N GLY A 593 -9.12 22.62 12.19
CA GLY A 593 -8.95 22.32 10.76
C GLY A 593 -10.26 21.95 10.07
N GLU A 594 -11.26 21.57 10.85
CA GLU A 594 -12.45 20.92 10.31
C GLU A 594 -13.50 21.83 9.69
N SER A 595 -14.37 21.20 8.89
CA SER A 595 -15.53 21.85 8.30
C SER A 595 -16.52 22.38 9.36
N GLY A 596 -17.34 23.36 8.98
CA GLY A 596 -18.37 23.91 9.87
C GLY A 596 -19.40 22.88 10.33
N SER A 597 -19.75 21.91 9.46
CA SER A 597 -20.68 20.84 9.80
C SER A 597 -20.06 19.85 10.79
N VAL A 598 -18.80 19.44 10.60
CA VAL A 598 -18.04 18.60 11.56
C VAL A 598 -17.95 19.30 12.93
N LYS A 599 -17.59 20.59 12.95
CA LYS A 599 -17.57 21.42 14.16
C LYS A 599 -18.92 21.43 14.89
N GLN A 600 -20.01 21.60 14.15
CA GLN A 600 -21.36 21.59 14.72
C GLN A 600 -21.72 20.21 15.29
N ARG A 601 -21.43 19.12 14.57
CA ARG A 601 -21.67 17.75 15.05
C ARG A 601 -20.90 17.43 16.32
N TYR A 602 -19.63 17.80 16.37
CA TYR A 602 -18.82 17.69 17.58
C TYR A 602 -19.49 18.43 18.74
N GLN A 603 -19.90 19.69 18.52
CA GLN A 603 -20.55 20.49 19.54
C GLN A 603 -21.89 19.87 20.01
N ASP A 604 -22.68 19.32 19.10
CA ASP A 604 -23.95 18.67 19.40
C ASP A 604 -23.75 17.37 20.22
N ALA A 605 -22.70 16.61 19.91
CA ALA A 605 -22.39 15.35 20.58
C ALA A 605 -21.70 15.54 21.94
N TYR A 606 -20.76 16.49 22.04
CA TYR A 606 -19.84 16.61 23.17
C TYR A 606 -19.97 17.90 23.97
N GLY A 607 -20.44 18.98 23.34
CA GLY A 607 -20.40 20.32 23.90
C GLY A 607 -18.97 20.76 24.20
N GLU A 608 -18.76 21.39 25.36
CA GLU A 608 -17.45 21.88 25.78
C GLU A 608 -16.54 20.79 26.39
N THR A 609 -17.02 19.56 26.55
CA THR A 609 -16.28 18.50 27.24
C THR A 609 -15.85 17.43 26.23
N PRO A 610 -14.54 17.13 26.10
CA PRO A 610 -14.05 16.17 25.13
C PRO A 610 -14.61 14.75 25.33
N PRO A 611 -14.59 13.89 24.30
CA PRO A 611 -15.08 12.51 24.38
C PRO A 611 -14.20 11.58 25.22
N MET A 612 -13.02 12.05 25.65
CA MET A 612 -12.11 11.39 26.55
C MET A 612 -11.79 12.30 27.74
N ARG A 613 -11.53 11.69 28.90
CA ARG A 613 -10.94 12.37 30.06
C ARG A 613 -9.95 11.49 30.78
N ARG A 614 -9.11 12.10 31.62
CA ARG A 614 -8.31 11.37 32.60
C ARG A 614 -9.21 10.91 33.76
N ALA A 615 -9.02 9.66 34.19
CA ALA A 615 -9.71 9.07 35.33
C ALA A 615 -8.71 8.34 36.24
N GLY A 616 -8.31 8.99 37.34
CA GLY A 616 -7.30 8.45 38.26
C GLY A 616 -5.94 8.23 37.59
N GLN A 617 -5.55 6.96 37.45
CA GLN A 617 -4.29 6.52 36.81
C GLN A 617 -4.49 6.02 35.37
N GLY A 618 -5.64 6.30 34.75
CA GLY A 618 -5.92 5.92 33.37
C GLY A 618 -6.85 6.93 32.70
N TYR A 619 -7.59 6.46 31.70
CA TYR A 619 -8.55 7.26 30.95
C TYR A 619 -9.92 6.61 30.96
N GLU A 620 -10.93 7.45 30.75
CA GLU A 620 -12.27 7.03 30.38
C GLU A 620 -12.65 7.71 29.06
N ALA A 621 -13.40 7.00 28.22
CA ALA A 621 -14.02 7.53 27.02
C ALA A 621 -15.55 7.48 27.14
N ARG A 622 -16.24 8.40 26.47
CA ARG A 622 -17.69 8.41 26.38
C ARG A 622 -18.17 7.25 25.52
N GLN A 623 -19.21 6.57 25.97
CA GLN A 623 -19.91 5.57 25.18
C GLN A 623 -21.33 6.02 24.87
N PHE A 624 -21.73 5.78 23.62
CA PHE A 624 -23.09 5.98 23.16
C PHE A 624 -23.80 4.62 23.05
N HIS A 625 -25.09 4.59 23.32
CA HIS A 625 -25.94 3.44 23.08
C HIS A 625 -27.24 3.94 22.43
N ASN A 626 -27.57 3.43 21.24
CA ASN A 626 -28.74 3.87 20.47
C ASN A 626 -28.81 5.40 20.26
N GLY A 627 -27.66 6.05 20.06
CA GLY A 627 -27.60 7.51 19.86
C GLY A 627 -27.75 8.36 21.13
N GLU A 628 -27.87 7.75 22.32
CA GLU A 628 -27.86 8.46 23.59
C GLU A 628 -26.52 8.26 24.31
N LEU A 629 -25.95 9.34 24.83
CA LEU A 629 -24.78 9.28 25.70
C LEU A 629 -25.17 8.52 26.97
N THR A 630 -24.57 7.36 27.19
CA THR A 630 -24.98 6.46 28.27
C THR A 630 -24.04 6.53 29.47
N GLU A 631 -22.72 6.44 29.27
CA GLU A 631 -21.75 6.44 30.37
C GLU A 631 -20.29 6.75 29.94
N TRP A 632 -19.45 7.01 30.95
CA TRP A 632 -17.99 7.01 30.82
C TRP A 632 -17.49 5.61 31.10
N ALA A 633 -16.72 5.04 30.16
CA ALA A 633 -16.15 3.70 30.30
C ALA A 633 -14.62 3.77 30.35
N PRO A 634 -13.97 2.96 31.20
CA PRO A 634 -12.51 2.86 31.20
C PRO A 634 -11.97 2.40 29.84
N VAL A 635 -10.87 3.01 29.40
CA VAL A 635 -10.15 2.62 28.16
C VAL A 635 -8.67 2.38 28.45
N VAL A 636 -8.02 1.58 27.60
CA VAL A 636 -6.62 1.20 27.81
C VAL A 636 -5.69 2.41 27.69
N THR A 637 -4.65 2.44 28.53
CA THR A 637 -3.56 3.42 28.37
C THR A 637 -2.63 2.94 27.26
N HIS A 638 -2.48 3.75 26.20
CA HIS A 638 -1.60 3.38 25.08
C HIS A 638 -0.14 3.19 25.52
N HIS A 639 0.46 2.17 24.92
CA HIS A 639 1.86 1.78 25.06
C HIS A 639 2.40 1.23 23.72
N HIS A 640 1.67 1.51 22.63
CA HIS A 640 2.01 1.07 21.28
C HIS A 640 2.86 2.13 20.59
N GLN A 641 3.81 1.70 19.77
CA GLN A 641 4.45 2.54 18.78
C GLN A 641 3.65 2.47 17.48
N VAL A 642 3.37 3.63 16.90
CA VAL A 642 2.69 3.71 15.61
C VAL A 642 3.69 3.42 14.49
N VAL A 643 3.35 2.47 13.65
CA VAL A 643 4.11 2.04 12.47
C VAL A 643 3.20 2.20 11.25
N GLY A 644 3.68 2.82 10.18
CA GLY A 644 2.87 3.06 8.98
C GLY A 644 3.67 3.71 7.85
N GLY A 645 3.02 3.91 6.70
CA GLY A 645 3.66 4.54 5.53
C GLY A 645 4.70 3.65 4.83
N ILE A 646 4.65 2.33 5.04
CA ILE A 646 5.62 1.38 4.48
C ILE A 646 5.06 0.75 3.20
N LYS A 647 5.73 0.96 2.07
CA LYS A 647 5.42 0.26 0.82
C LYS A 647 6.31 -0.98 0.67
N LEU A 648 5.71 -2.17 0.77
CA LEU A 648 6.44 -3.45 0.71
C LEU A 648 7.04 -3.65 -0.69
N LEU A 649 8.38 -3.74 -0.77
CA LEU A 649 9.14 -4.16 -1.96
C LEU A 649 8.80 -3.37 -3.25
N GLU A 650 8.53 -2.07 -3.13
CA GLU A 650 7.93 -1.26 -4.19
C GLU A 650 8.71 -1.21 -5.51
N ALA A 651 10.04 -1.32 -5.47
CA ALA A 651 10.90 -1.25 -6.66
C ALA A 651 11.27 -2.61 -7.24
N LEU A 652 10.82 -3.72 -6.63
CA LEU A 652 11.27 -5.05 -7.01
C LEU A 652 10.79 -5.46 -8.42
N ALA A 653 9.64 -4.94 -8.87
CA ALA A 653 9.12 -5.20 -10.22
C ALA A 653 10.05 -4.71 -11.34
N LEU A 654 10.96 -3.77 -11.04
CA LEU A 654 11.94 -3.27 -12.01
C LEU A 654 12.97 -4.36 -12.40
N CYS A 655 13.14 -5.40 -11.58
CA CYS A 655 14.03 -6.51 -11.93
C CYS A 655 13.64 -7.22 -13.24
N ASP A 656 12.34 -7.27 -13.57
CA ASP A 656 11.86 -7.83 -14.84
C ASP A 656 11.67 -6.77 -15.93
N THR A 657 11.25 -5.57 -15.53
CA THR A 657 10.71 -4.56 -16.46
C THR A 657 11.73 -3.49 -16.85
N ALA A 658 12.72 -3.24 -16.00
CA ALA A 658 13.78 -2.25 -16.20
C ALA A 658 15.14 -2.74 -15.65
N PRO A 659 15.71 -3.84 -16.20
CA PRO A 659 16.94 -4.47 -15.68
C PRO A 659 18.19 -3.57 -15.72
N ALA A 660 18.18 -2.50 -16.51
CA ALA A 660 19.23 -1.48 -16.50
C ALA A 660 19.24 -0.64 -15.20
N LEU A 661 18.09 -0.53 -14.51
CA LEU A 661 17.99 0.16 -13.23
C LEU A 661 18.31 -0.79 -12.07
N LEU A 662 17.67 -1.97 -12.06
CA LEU A 662 17.81 -3.02 -11.05
C LEU A 662 17.86 -4.40 -11.72
N ASP A 663 18.94 -5.15 -11.53
CA ASP A 663 19.08 -6.53 -12.04
C ASP A 663 19.13 -7.53 -10.86
N CYS A 664 18.06 -8.31 -10.66
CA CYS A 664 17.99 -9.26 -9.54
C CYS A 664 18.86 -10.52 -9.72
N THR A 665 19.67 -10.65 -10.77
CA THR A 665 20.46 -11.87 -11.05
C THR A 665 21.34 -12.29 -9.87
N TRP A 666 22.10 -11.36 -9.27
CA TRP A 666 22.88 -11.66 -8.06
C TRP A 666 22.00 -11.78 -6.82
N ALA A 667 20.97 -10.94 -6.69
CA ALA A 667 20.08 -10.93 -5.53
C ALA A 667 19.42 -12.31 -5.31
N ARG A 668 19.09 -13.02 -6.40
CA ARG A 668 18.54 -14.38 -6.39
C ARG A 668 19.47 -15.42 -5.80
N LEU A 669 20.79 -15.23 -5.94
CA LEU A 669 21.81 -16.14 -5.41
C LEU A 669 21.97 -16.02 -3.89
N GLY A 670 21.58 -14.89 -3.32
CA GLY A 670 21.63 -14.63 -1.88
C GLY A 670 23.04 -14.52 -1.31
N CYS A 671 23.12 -14.49 0.02
CA CYS A 671 24.39 -14.35 0.76
C CYS A 671 25.24 -15.61 0.83
N GLU A 672 24.64 -16.77 0.58
CA GLU A 672 25.32 -18.06 0.73
C GLU A 672 26.51 -18.25 -0.22
N ARG A 673 26.49 -17.62 -1.40
CA ARG A 673 27.62 -17.71 -2.35
C ARG A 673 28.84 -16.91 -1.91
N PRO A 674 28.70 -15.63 -1.53
CA PRO A 674 29.83 -14.83 -1.04
C PRO A 674 30.29 -15.16 0.39
N ASP A 675 29.49 -15.88 1.19
CA ASP A 675 29.86 -16.41 2.52
C ASP A 675 30.78 -17.64 2.37
N LEU A 676 32.08 -17.39 2.17
CA LEU A 676 33.09 -18.39 1.85
C LEU A 676 33.59 -19.14 3.10
N ASP A 677 33.46 -18.57 4.29
CA ASP A 677 33.83 -19.22 5.54
C ASP A 677 32.66 -19.93 6.24
N GLY A 678 31.42 -19.68 5.80
CA GLY A 678 30.20 -20.30 6.30
C GLY A 678 29.76 -19.75 7.65
N SER A 679 30.15 -18.53 8.00
CA SER A 679 29.78 -17.85 9.25
C SER A 679 28.33 -17.35 9.26
N GLY A 680 27.69 -17.26 8.08
CA GLY A 680 26.35 -16.70 7.90
C GLY A 680 26.33 -15.19 7.69
N THR A 681 27.48 -14.52 7.67
CA THR A 681 27.64 -13.09 7.36
C THR A 681 28.82 -12.91 6.43
N VAL A 682 28.67 -12.10 5.38
CA VAL A 682 29.78 -11.80 4.47
C VAL A 682 30.61 -10.64 5.02
N ASP A 683 31.85 -10.91 5.43
CA ASP A 683 32.71 -9.91 6.05
C ASP A 683 34.17 -9.90 5.51
N ASP A 684 35.08 -9.24 6.23
CA ASP A 684 36.49 -9.13 5.86
C ASP A 684 37.19 -10.51 5.73
N ALA A 685 36.73 -11.53 6.45
CA ALA A 685 37.25 -12.89 6.36
C ALA A 685 36.91 -13.51 5.00
N ASP A 686 35.67 -13.36 4.53
CA ASP A 686 35.24 -13.81 3.20
C ASP A 686 35.97 -13.07 2.09
N GLN A 687 36.11 -11.74 2.22
CA GLN A 687 36.85 -10.93 1.27
C GLN A 687 38.31 -11.37 1.13
N ALA A 688 38.95 -11.81 2.23
CA ALA A 688 40.30 -12.34 2.23
C ALA A 688 40.37 -13.73 1.58
N LEU A 689 39.38 -14.61 1.84
CA LEU A 689 39.26 -15.91 1.17
C LEU A 689 39.06 -15.75 -0.33
N PHE A 690 38.17 -14.85 -0.74
CA PHE A 690 37.91 -14.51 -2.13
C PHE A 690 39.18 -14.02 -2.83
N THR A 691 39.87 -13.06 -2.23
CA THR A 691 41.11 -12.49 -2.79
C THR A 691 42.18 -13.56 -2.99
N LYS A 692 42.31 -14.46 -2.00
CA LYS A 692 43.24 -15.59 -2.07
C LYS A 692 42.86 -16.59 -3.18
N ALA A 693 41.58 -16.94 -3.28
CA ALA A 693 41.08 -17.89 -4.28
C ALA A 693 41.16 -17.29 -5.70
N SER A 694 40.71 -16.06 -5.89
CA SER A 694 40.80 -15.31 -7.15
C SER A 694 42.24 -15.22 -7.64
N GLY A 695 43.18 -14.84 -6.77
CA GLY A 695 44.60 -14.78 -7.11
C GLY A 695 45.23 -16.13 -7.47
N ALA A 696 44.70 -17.24 -6.94
CA ALA A 696 45.18 -18.59 -7.26
C ALA A 696 44.62 -19.13 -8.59
N HIS A 697 43.54 -18.55 -9.11
CA HIS A 697 42.75 -19.11 -10.21
C HIS A 697 42.55 -18.21 -11.43
N VAL A 698 43.30 -17.10 -11.55
CA VAL A 698 43.20 -16.08 -12.63
C VAL A 698 43.08 -16.62 -14.07
N GLU A 699 43.73 -17.74 -14.39
CA GLU A 699 43.67 -18.37 -15.73
C GLU A 699 43.13 -19.81 -15.70
N THR A 700 42.45 -20.19 -14.61
CA THR A 700 41.90 -21.55 -14.44
C THR A 700 40.43 -21.55 -14.83
N SER A 701 39.99 -22.53 -15.62
CA SER A 701 38.55 -22.77 -15.82
C SER A 701 37.92 -23.26 -14.51
N CYS A 702 36.87 -22.60 -14.07
CA CYS A 702 36.14 -22.91 -12.86
C CYS A 702 35.03 -23.93 -13.16
N SER A 703 34.85 -24.88 -12.24
CA SER A 703 33.87 -25.96 -12.33
C SER A 703 33.64 -26.58 -10.96
N ASP A 704 32.64 -27.43 -10.84
CA ASP A 704 32.42 -28.28 -9.66
C ASP A 704 33.70 -29.03 -9.21
N VAL A 705 34.54 -29.48 -10.16
CA VAL A 705 35.79 -30.22 -9.89
C VAL A 705 36.79 -29.41 -9.05
N ASN A 706 36.87 -28.10 -9.25
CA ASN A 706 37.75 -27.21 -8.47
C ASN A 706 36.97 -26.31 -7.51
N LEU A 707 35.76 -26.73 -7.12
CA LEU A 707 34.87 -25.99 -6.24
C LEU A 707 34.62 -24.56 -6.74
N TRP A 708 34.41 -24.41 -8.05
CA TRP A 708 34.25 -23.12 -8.72
C TRP A 708 35.40 -22.16 -8.39
N CYS A 709 36.62 -22.65 -8.64
CA CYS A 709 37.87 -21.94 -8.32
C CYS A 709 38.00 -21.58 -6.84
N GLY A 710 37.69 -22.53 -5.95
CA GLY A 710 37.71 -22.33 -4.51
C GLY A 710 36.68 -21.32 -4.01
N GLY A 711 35.55 -21.19 -4.70
CA GLY A 711 34.48 -20.24 -4.42
C GLY A 711 34.69 -18.84 -5.00
N ALA A 712 35.75 -18.59 -5.76
CA ALA A 712 35.99 -17.27 -6.35
C ALA A 712 35.14 -16.96 -7.59
N ASP A 713 34.60 -17.99 -8.26
CA ASP A 713 33.61 -17.84 -9.35
C ASP A 713 32.22 -17.89 -8.72
N LEU A 714 31.77 -16.73 -8.23
CA LEU A 714 30.55 -16.54 -7.44
C LEU A 714 29.30 -16.68 -8.30
N ASP A 715 29.35 -16.22 -9.54
CA ASP A 715 28.24 -16.35 -10.50
C ASP A 715 28.23 -17.70 -11.25
N ARG A 716 29.33 -18.46 -11.16
CA ARG A 716 29.56 -19.77 -11.79
C ARG A 716 29.57 -19.69 -13.32
N THR A 717 30.10 -18.61 -13.87
CA THR A 717 30.32 -18.45 -15.32
C THR A 717 31.47 -19.31 -15.86
N GLY A 718 32.21 -19.99 -14.98
CA GLY A 718 33.33 -20.88 -15.32
C GLY A 718 34.68 -20.18 -15.35
N ARG A 719 34.77 -18.95 -14.83
CA ARG A 719 35.98 -18.15 -14.73
C ARG A 719 35.83 -17.16 -13.58
N VAL A 720 36.95 -16.75 -12.99
CA VAL A 720 36.96 -15.62 -12.05
C VAL A 720 37.20 -14.34 -12.82
N ASP A 721 36.28 -13.38 -12.77
CA ASP A 721 36.41 -12.10 -13.47
C ASP A 721 35.99 -10.87 -12.62
N ALA A 722 35.85 -9.72 -13.27
CA ALA A 722 35.52 -8.47 -12.58
C ALA A 722 34.09 -8.46 -12.02
N ALA A 723 33.18 -9.25 -12.60
CA ALA A 723 31.81 -9.40 -12.09
C ALA A 723 31.82 -10.09 -10.72
N ASP A 724 32.65 -11.13 -10.52
CA ASP A 724 32.80 -11.78 -9.22
C ASP A 724 33.33 -10.83 -8.15
N ALA A 725 34.32 -10.00 -8.51
CA ALA A 725 34.88 -9.01 -7.58
C ALA A 725 33.81 -7.97 -7.18
N ALA A 726 33.02 -7.50 -8.13
CA ALA A 726 31.91 -6.57 -7.88
C ALA A 726 30.77 -7.22 -7.07
N PHE A 727 30.50 -8.52 -7.29
CA PHE A 727 29.52 -9.26 -6.52
C PHE A 727 29.98 -9.41 -5.06
N MET A 728 31.23 -9.80 -4.82
CA MET A 728 31.81 -9.87 -3.47
C MET A 728 31.71 -8.50 -2.76
N GLU A 729 32.07 -7.41 -3.44
CA GLU A 729 31.96 -6.05 -2.88
C GLU A 729 30.52 -5.67 -2.54
N ALA A 730 29.56 -6.00 -3.42
CA ALA A 730 28.14 -5.75 -3.17
C ALA A 730 27.59 -6.59 -2.00
N ALA A 731 28.19 -7.75 -1.72
CA ALA A 731 27.76 -8.68 -0.71
C ALA A 731 28.27 -8.38 0.71
N LEU A 732 29.28 -7.53 0.87
CA LEU A 732 29.80 -7.16 2.19
C LEU A 732 28.69 -6.66 3.12
N GLY A 733 28.60 -7.27 4.31
CA GLY A 733 27.59 -6.98 5.33
C GLY A 733 26.25 -7.70 5.12
N CYS A 734 26.09 -8.50 4.07
CA CYS A 734 24.89 -9.28 3.88
C CYS A 734 24.87 -10.49 4.84
N ARG A 735 23.68 -10.90 5.29
CA ARG A 735 23.48 -11.90 6.35
C ARG A 735 22.38 -12.91 6.01
N ARG A 736 22.59 -14.16 6.39
CA ARG A 736 21.62 -15.26 6.24
C ARG A 736 20.49 -15.21 7.27
#